data_AF-A0A9P1GS78-F1
#
_entry.id   AF-A0A9P1GS78-F1
#
_cell.length_a   1.000
_cell.length_b   1.000
_cell.length_c   1.000
_cell.angle_alpha   90.00
_cell.angle_beta   90.00
_cell.angle_gamma   90.00
#
_symmetry.space_group_name_H-M   'P 1'
#
loop_
_entity.id
_entity.type
_entity.pdbx_description
1 polymer ?
#
loop_
_entity_poly.entity_id
_entity_poly.type
_entity_poly.pdbx_seq_one_letter_code
_entity_poly.pdbx_strand_id
1 'polypeptide(L)'
;MDLEALLNSLGSGELDEALAAMEKRTTQLAWEKLPDRIVLLRHGQSEGNVDHLLYTSKGDSRLELTKKGHLPNLAQNSRLAAQVAEMSIIRPEVLRVTPAYKALQKCGEAFRLTRDLYHESEQSEEISSFWSHSWHGNSWKKMLTLMVLYNGLPSILCGTCAAFIPMVLFSFGLLPGFVRVAGEQVLFSAWSLVTGFFVALATFVLWRPRQEVFFDRICINEENPRLKASAILSIAGMLKKSQEMLVLWDPSWSERLWCLFEMAAFLKCKKAQQRQQVLIMRPTFIGPCSIAGFFASFAAMLAIITVPIDLTEVPLAPLMGVLAVDALGCFFALMALRGYFSSVEVLEKKLGSASFDRVKCHCCEFHHLSETGQHLLCDREVLKQCVTIWFGSTAAFEEAVRSELRDVVATELRQVASCGSCNVLLDFFLNLWVDLLVSLAVALLGGIYFLIRCLLRSTWIRTGAFAGFLLILGALVELLKCVTLTKGSQGRAATPAYDGTHAKEAGKRLRSITPPGANIIVCTSPFERTTQTLLAVYSGGFGGPNQDLVQRVHVDPQIREQEFGNFQDPGLTQKVRVEEVRVGRFYYRRPNAESSADVFDRVTQFWDKLFGDFTGNGMLTRDEVKYDMCLVVTHGLTIRLMLMCLFEWSVETFGTVWNLGNCEHIALQKNLETCKYEFCVEESWPARVPWATRQAWIVLATAPKPQELVHRLSKLQEAREKLLEAENVADTEIAKLDKIIDDMENQILRARSEAYTVINYLEITQPRTMQISEVICRLVAGHDHQGKSPEEMQQMVVDEARRENMEQNIEFIDWWGDQLSFQGKMLRTNRISYAHHRVKSGNISPVSPVHSNISSA
;
A
#
# COMPACT_ATOMS: atom_id res chain seq x y z
N MET A 1 -14.29 68.54 4.96
CA MET A 1 -12.90 68.04 4.87
C MET A 1 -12.18 69.03 4.00
N ASP A 2 -11.26 69.79 4.60
CA ASP A 2 -10.66 71.00 4.03
C ASP A 2 -9.57 70.64 3.01
N LEU A 3 -9.62 71.21 1.81
CA LEU A 3 -8.75 70.84 0.69
C LEU A 3 -7.29 71.26 0.97
N GLU A 4 -7.09 72.33 1.72
CA GLU A 4 -5.77 72.77 2.20
C GLU A 4 -5.17 71.82 3.23
N ALA A 5 -5.99 71.21 4.09
CA ALA A 5 -5.52 70.21 5.04
C ALA A 5 -5.07 68.91 4.35
N LEU A 6 -5.77 68.51 3.29
CA LEU A 6 -5.41 67.35 2.45
C LEU A 6 -4.12 67.60 1.65
N LEU A 7 -3.93 68.81 1.12
CA LEU A 7 -2.73 69.20 0.38
C LEU A 7 -1.50 69.34 1.29
N ASN A 8 -1.68 69.78 2.53
CA ASN A 8 -0.60 69.83 3.51
C ASN A 8 -0.17 68.44 3.99
N SER A 9 -1.09 67.47 4.14
CA SER A 9 -0.73 66.08 4.44
C SER A 9 -0.08 65.33 3.27
N LEU A 10 -0.35 65.78 2.03
CA LEU A 10 0.33 65.31 0.81
C LEU A 10 1.77 65.85 0.71
N GLY A 11 2.06 67.02 1.29
CA GLY A 11 3.39 67.65 1.27
C GLY A 11 4.32 67.25 2.44
N SER A 12 3.77 66.67 3.52
CA SER A 12 4.53 66.32 4.74
C SER A 12 5.15 64.92 4.74
N GLY A 13 4.93 64.10 3.71
CA GLY A 13 5.34 62.68 3.68
C GLY A 13 4.49 61.75 4.55
N GLU A 14 3.56 62.28 5.35
CA GLU A 14 2.68 61.51 6.24
C GLU A 14 1.72 60.59 5.47
N LEU A 15 1.25 61.00 4.29
CA LEU A 15 0.44 60.13 3.43
C LEU A 15 1.25 58.97 2.85
N ASP A 16 2.50 59.21 2.45
CA ASP A 16 3.38 58.17 1.93
C ASP A 16 3.76 57.17 3.04
N GLU A 17 3.99 57.65 4.26
CA GLU A 17 4.20 56.79 5.43
C GLU A 17 2.95 55.97 5.77
N ALA A 18 1.75 56.56 5.69
CA ALA A 18 0.49 55.86 5.90
C ALA A 18 0.22 54.82 4.82
N LEU A 19 0.48 55.14 3.54
CA LEU A 19 0.37 54.20 2.43
C LEU A 19 1.36 53.05 2.57
N ALA A 20 2.63 53.33 2.90
CA ALA A 20 3.63 52.30 3.18
C ALA A 20 3.24 51.41 4.37
N ALA A 21 2.64 51.99 5.43
CA ALA A 21 2.13 51.22 6.56
C ALA A 21 0.93 50.34 6.19
N MET A 22 0.02 50.85 5.34
CA MET A 22 -1.12 50.09 4.82
C MET A 22 -0.68 48.95 3.89
N GLU A 23 0.26 49.20 2.99
CA GLU A 23 0.87 48.17 2.13
C GLU A 23 1.54 47.10 2.97
N LYS A 24 2.39 47.50 3.93
CA LYS A 24 3.04 46.59 4.88
C LYS A 24 2.03 45.74 5.64
N ARG A 25 0.94 46.34 6.13
CA ARG A 25 -0.11 45.60 6.85
C ARG A 25 -0.85 44.64 5.92
N THR A 26 -1.11 45.04 4.68
CA THR A 26 -1.76 44.18 3.68
C THR A 26 -0.90 42.96 3.36
N THR A 27 0.41 43.16 3.16
CA THR A 27 1.37 42.05 3.00
C THR A 27 1.38 41.15 4.23
N GLN A 28 1.44 41.71 5.45
CA GLN A 28 1.40 40.91 6.68
C GLN A 28 0.14 40.06 6.79
N LEU A 29 -1.04 40.62 6.49
CA LEU A 29 -2.31 39.88 6.49
C LEU A 29 -2.33 38.74 5.47
N ALA A 30 -1.69 38.91 4.31
CA ALA A 30 -1.52 37.83 3.34
C ALA A 30 -0.60 36.73 3.89
N TRP A 31 0.51 37.11 4.54
CA TRP A 31 1.45 36.19 5.17
C TRP A 31 0.88 35.45 6.38
N GLU A 32 -0.06 36.04 7.12
CA GLU A 32 -0.78 35.38 8.23
C GLU A 32 -1.54 34.12 7.79
N LYS A 33 -1.97 34.06 6.51
CA LYS A 33 -2.68 32.91 5.92
C LYS A 33 -1.75 31.77 5.51
N LEU A 34 -0.47 32.05 5.29
CA LEU A 34 0.50 31.04 4.88
C LEU A 34 0.88 30.10 6.03
N PRO A 35 1.35 28.87 5.73
CA PRO A 35 1.86 27.94 6.73
C PRO A 35 2.95 28.56 7.62
N ASP A 36 2.97 28.16 8.88
CA ASP A 36 4.05 28.57 9.78
C ASP A 36 5.35 27.80 9.49
N ARG A 37 5.23 26.65 8.82
CA ARG A 37 6.34 25.77 8.42
C ARG A 37 6.27 25.32 6.96
N ILE A 38 7.40 25.37 6.27
CA ILE A 38 7.63 24.65 5.01
C ILE A 38 8.79 23.68 5.22
N VAL A 39 8.59 22.40 4.92
CA VAL A 39 9.62 21.37 5.09
C VAL A 39 9.94 20.75 3.73
N LEU A 40 11.20 20.87 3.29
CA LEU A 40 11.69 20.30 2.04
C LEU A 40 12.44 18.99 2.34
N LEU A 41 11.83 17.85 2.04
CA LEU A 41 12.38 16.51 2.30
C LEU A 41 12.94 15.87 1.03
N ARG A 42 14.21 15.44 1.06
CA ARG A 42 14.78 14.60 0.00
C ARG A 42 14.28 13.16 0.13
N HIS A 43 13.97 12.52 -1.00
CA HIS A 43 13.61 11.09 -1.04
C HIS A 43 14.64 10.18 -0.34
N GLY A 44 14.21 8.98 0.06
CA GLY A 44 15.07 7.95 0.63
C GLY A 44 16.05 7.35 -0.37
N GLN A 45 16.97 6.49 0.08
CA GLN A 45 17.98 5.89 -0.80
C GLN A 45 17.34 5.08 -1.93
N SER A 46 17.46 5.55 -3.17
CA SER A 46 16.95 4.88 -4.37
C SER A 46 17.93 3.89 -4.98
N GLU A 47 17.43 2.97 -5.80
CA GLU A 47 18.23 2.03 -6.60
C GLU A 47 19.33 2.76 -7.36
N GLY A 48 19.00 3.89 -8.00
CA GLY A 48 19.96 4.73 -8.72
C GLY A 48 20.99 5.44 -7.83
N ASN A 49 20.76 5.56 -6.50
CA ASN A 49 21.78 6.05 -5.58
C ASN A 49 22.81 4.97 -5.20
N VAL A 50 22.46 3.69 -5.38
CA VAL A 50 23.33 2.55 -5.07
C VAL A 50 24.04 2.05 -6.33
N ASP A 51 23.30 1.92 -7.43
CA ASP A 51 23.82 1.50 -8.71
C ASP A 51 23.45 2.51 -9.81
N HIS A 52 24.41 3.35 -10.16
CA HIS A 52 24.26 4.34 -11.22
C HIS A 52 24.14 3.70 -12.62
N LEU A 53 24.45 2.41 -12.81
CA LEU A 53 24.28 1.75 -14.10
C LEU A 53 22.81 1.48 -14.43
N LEU A 54 21.92 1.46 -13.45
CA LEU A 54 20.48 1.23 -13.68
C LEU A 54 19.85 2.31 -14.56
N TYR A 55 20.41 3.53 -14.58
CA TYR A 55 19.98 4.60 -15.48
C TYR A 55 20.16 4.27 -16.97
N THR A 56 20.86 3.19 -17.31
CA THR A 56 21.01 2.71 -18.71
C THR A 56 19.82 1.89 -19.20
N SER A 57 19.03 1.32 -18.29
CA SER A 57 17.99 0.33 -18.62
C SER A 57 16.63 0.60 -17.95
N LYS A 58 16.62 1.37 -16.85
CA LYS A 58 15.43 1.78 -16.10
C LYS A 58 15.34 3.30 -16.11
N GLY A 59 14.21 3.84 -16.60
CA GLY A 59 13.99 5.29 -16.64
C GLY A 59 13.93 5.90 -15.23
N ASP A 60 14.44 7.13 -15.08
CA ASP A 60 14.64 7.77 -13.76
C ASP A 60 13.33 7.85 -12.95
N SER A 61 12.21 8.17 -13.60
CA SER A 61 10.90 8.28 -12.94
C SER A 61 10.41 6.96 -12.30
N ARG A 62 10.94 5.82 -12.75
CA ARG A 62 10.56 4.47 -12.30
C ARG A 62 11.51 3.91 -11.25
N LEU A 63 12.62 4.58 -10.93
CA LEU A 63 13.56 4.09 -9.94
C LEU A 63 12.92 4.06 -8.54
N GLU A 64 13.05 2.90 -7.90
CA GLU A 64 12.45 2.61 -6.61
C GLU A 64 13.43 2.88 -5.47
N LEU A 65 12.96 2.83 -4.23
CA LEU A 65 13.78 2.85 -3.03
C LEU A 65 14.44 1.47 -2.80
N THR A 66 15.71 1.48 -2.42
CA THR A 66 16.43 0.27 -1.97
C THR A 66 15.94 -0.20 -0.61
N LYS A 67 16.23 -1.44 -0.18
CA LYS A 67 15.89 -1.92 1.18
C LYS A 67 16.38 -1.05 2.36
N LYS A 68 17.37 -0.16 2.16
CA LYS A 68 17.81 0.83 3.17
C LYS A 68 17.00 2.14 3.08
N GLY A 69 16.67 2.58 1.86
CA GLY A 69 15.78 3.71 1.62
C GLY A 69 14.29 3.38 1.81
N HIS A 70 13.96 2.09 1.76
CA HIS A 70 12.63 1.51 1.72
C HIS A 70 12.43 0.57 2.91
N LEU A 71 11.17 0.34 3.29
CA LEU A 71 10.74 -1.00 3.70
C LEU A 71 10.75 -1.90 2.45
N PRO A 72 11.04 -3.21 2.51
CA PRO A 72 11.02 -4.07 1.33
C PRO A 72 9.72 -3.89 0.50
N ASN A 73 9.88 -3.71 -0.82
CA ASN A 73 8.89 -3.35 -1.83
C ASN A 73 7.46 -3.95 -1.67
N LEU A 74 6.47 -3.13 -2.07
CA LEU A 74 5.03 -3.44 -2.30
C LEU A 74 4.20 -3.89 -1.09
N ALA A 75 4.47 -3.20 0.00
CA ALA A 75 3.58 -2.99 1.13
C ALA A 75 3.03 -1.55 1.06
N GLN A 76 2.26 -1.20 0.01
CA GLN A 76 1.84 0.18 -0.30
C GLN A 76 0.70 0.69 0.61
N ASN A 77 0.88 0.46 1.90
CA ASN A 77 0.20 1.01 3.07
C ASN A 77 0.84 0.25 4.25
N SER A 78 1.80 0.80 5.00
CA SER A 78 2.45 0.04 6.09
C SER A 78 1.47 -0.51 7.13
N ARG A 79 0.34 0.17 7.34
CA ARG A 79 -0.78 -0.34 8.14
C ARG A 79 -1.47 -1.50 7.43
N LEU A 80 -1.83 -1.37 6.16
CA LEU A 80 -2.46 -2.43 5.36
C LEU A 80 -1.54 -3.63 5.16
N ALA A 81 -0.23 -3.44 5.07
CA ALA A 81 0.74 -4.47 4.77
C ALA A 81 1.23 -5.16 6.04
N ALA A 82 1.37 -4.43 7.16
CA ALA A 82 1.43 -5.06 8.48
C ALA A 82 0.11 -5.80 8.74
N GLN A 83 -1.04 -5.22 8.41
CA GLN A 83 -2.33 -5.87 8.55
C GLN A 83 -2.45 -7.12 7.67
N VAL A 84 -2.06 -7.04 6.40
CA VAL A 84 -2.03 -8.16 5.46
C VAL A 84 -1.02 -9.19 5.95
N ALA A 85 0.20 -8.82 6.35
CA ALA A 85 1.22 -9.73 6.89
C ALA A 85 0.78 -10.42 8.19
N GLU A 86 0.09 -9.71 9.07
CA GLU A 86 -0.54 -10.24 10.28
C GLU A 86 -1.80 -11.08 9.96
N MET A 87 -2.22 -11.13 8.70
CA MET A 87 -3.48 -11.71 8.25
C MET A 87 -4.62 -11.16 9.10
N SER A 88 -4.77 -9.84 9.08
CA SER A 88 -5.78 -9.09 9.81
C SER A 88 -6.69 -8.36 8.84
N ILE A 89 -7.88 -8.02 9.34
CA ILE A 89 -8.92 -7.41 8.53
C ILE A 89 -8.64 -5.92 8.41
N ILE A 90 -8.57 -5.42 7.17
CA ILE A 90 -8.19 -4.04 6.87
C ILE A 90 -9.25 -3.05 7.35
N ARG A 91 -10.53 -3.36 7.09
CA ARG A 91 -11.69 -2.62 7.56
C ARG A 91 -12.65 -3.59 8.24
N PRO A 92 -13.07 -3.35 9.49
CA PRO A 92 -14.01 -4.26 10.15
C PRO A 92 -15.31 -4.43 9.34
N GLU A 93 -15.71 -3.41 8.59
CA GLU A 93 -16.90 -3.42 7.73
C GLU A 93 -16.88 -4.47 6.61
N VAL A 94 -15.70 -4.94 6.17
CA VAL A 94 -15.58 -5.95 5.11
C VAL A 94 -15.70 -7.37 5.63
N LEU A 95 -15.55 -7.60 6.95
CA LEU A 95 -15.80 -8.91 7.54
C LEU A 95 -17.32 -9.09 7.68
N ARG A 96 -17.89 -9.82 6.72
CA ARG A 96 -19.33 -10.04 6.65
C ARG A 96 -19.66 -11.50 6.49
N VAL A 97 -20.80 -11.88 7.03
CA VAL A 97 -21.38 -13.22 6.95
C VAL A 97 -22.80 -13.13 6.44
N THR A 98 -23.33 -14.27 6.03
CA THR A 98 -24.74 -14.41 5.69
C THR A 98 -25.25 -15.73 6.25
N PRO A 99 -26.51 -15.82 6.73
CA PRO A 99 -27.10 -17.11 7.06
C PRO A 99 -27.09 -18.04 5.85
N ALA A 100 -26.63 -19.29 6.02
CA ALA A 100 -26.49 -20.27 4.94
C ALA A 100 -27.75 -20.41 4.04
N TYR A 101 -28.95 -20.27 4.63
CA TYR A 101 -30.19 -20.37 3.87
C TYR A 101 -30.33 -19.28 2.79
N LYS A 102 -29.78 -18.07 2.96
CA LYS A 102 -29.88 -17.00 1.95
C LYS A 102 -29.14 -17.37 0.68
N ALA A 103 -27.98 -18.02 0.78
CA ALA A 103 -27.24 -18.55 -0.36
C ALA A 103 -27.99 -19.68 -1.10
N LEU A 104 -28.87 -20.42 -0.41
CA LEU A 104 -29.65 -21.53 -0.95
C LEU A 104 -31.06 -21.14 -1.42
N GLN A 105 -31.55 -19.96 -1.04
CA GLN A 105 -32.86 -19.48 -1.41
C GLN A 105 -33.02 -19.29 -2.92
N LYS A 106 -34.29 -19.27 -3.38
CA LYS A 106 -34.66 -19.09 -4.79
C LYS A 106 -33.88 -20.04 -5.72
N CYS A 107 -33.74 -21.29 -5.28
CA CYS A 107 -33.00 -22.35 -5.95
C CYS A 107 -31.54 -21.94 -6.23
N GLY A 108 -30.82 -21.49 -5.18
CA GLY A 108 -29.43 -21.09 -5.28
C GLY A 108 -29.21 -19.94 -6.26
N GLU A 109 -30.07 -18.92 -6.22
CA GLU A 109 -29.97 -17.75 -7.10
C GLU A 109 -28.58 -17.10 -7.04
N ALA A 110 -27.99 -17.07 -5.85
CA ALA A 110 -26.64 -16.54 -5.62
C ALA A 110 -25.53 -17.32 -6.34
N PHE A 111 -25.77 -18.58 -6.75
CA PHE A 111 -24.84 -19.36 -7.58
C PHE A 111 -25.07 -19.20 -9.10
N ARG A 112 -26.14 -18.50 -9.50
CA ARG A 112 -26.61 -18.44 -10.91
C ARG A 112 -26.63 -17.04 -11.50
N LEU A 113 -26.92 -16.01 -10.70
CA LEU A 113 -27.04 -14.63 -11.18
C LEU A 113 -25.81 -13.79 -10.83
N THR A 114 -25.56 -12.77 -11.64
CA THR A 114 -24.43 -11.84 -11.51
C THR A 114 -24.74 -10.56 -10.74
N ARG A 115 -25.93 -10.45 -10.13
CA ARG A 115 -26.33 -9.26 -9.36
C ARG A 115 -25.57 -9.15 -8.04
N ASP A 116 -25.37 -7.93 -7.57
CA ASP A 116 -24.81 -7.69 -6.23
C ASP A 116 -25.84 -8.07 -5.14
N LEU A 117 -25.42 -8.94 -4.23
CA LEU A 117 -26.22 -9.43 -3.11
C LEU A 117 -25.67 -8.93 -1.77
N TYR A 118 -24.77 -7.94 -1.77
CA TYR A 118 -24.11 -7.43 -0.58
C TYR A 118 -25.07 -7.03 0.55
N HIS A 119 -26.24 -6.49 0.23
CA HIS A 119 -27.29 -6.12 1.19
C HIS A 119 -27.86 -7.32 1.99
N GLU A 120 -27.68 -8.54 1.50
CA GLU A 120 -28.12 -9.77 2.17
C GLU A 120 -27.11 -10.29 3.22
N SER A 121 -25.91 -9.70 3.32
CA SER A 121 -24.90 -10.01 4.33
C SER A 121 -24.97 -9.05 5.53
N GLU A 122 -24.35 -9.41 6.65
CA GLU A 122 -24.24 -8.63 7.89
C GLU A 122 -22.80 -8.63 8.42
N GLN A 123 -22.39 -7.57 9.14
CA GLN A 123 -21.04 -7.51 9.73
C GLN A 123 -20.94 -8.50 10.89
N SER A 124 -19.82 -9.19 10.99
CA SER A 124 -19.53 -10.11 12.10
C SER A 124 -18.08 -10.00 12.53
N GLU A 125 -17.75 -10.50 13.72
CA GLU A 125 -16.39 -10.55 14.26
C GLU A 125 -15.67 -11.89 14.00
N GLU A 126 -16.43 -12.94 13.71
CA GLU A 126 -15.96 -14.28 13.38
C GLU A 126 -16.79 -14.89 12.23
N ILE A 127 -16.22 -15.86 11.53
CA ILE A 127 -16.92 -16.61 10.47
C ILE A 127 -17.12 -18.03 10.98
N SER A 128 -18.37 -18.51 11.04
CA SER A 128 -18.60 -19.91 11.44
C SER A 128 -18.04 -20.84 10.37
N SER A 129 -18.42 -20.64 9.10
CA SER A 129 -17.94 -21.45 7.96
C SER A 129 -17.52 -20.59 6.77
N PHE A 130 -16.28 -20.77 6.29
CA PHE A 130 -15.81 -20.13 5.07
C PHE A 130 -16.00 -21.06 3.88
N TRP A 131 -16.85 -20.69 2.92
CA TRP A 131 -17.11 -21.51 1.74
C TRP A 131 -16.13 -21.18 0.60
N SER A 132 -15.21 -22.10 0.31
CA SER A 132 -14.34 -22.03 -0.87
C SER A 132 -14.89 -22.91 -2.00
N HIS A 133 -14.97 -22.36 -3.21
CA HIS A 133 -15.52 -23.06 -4.37
C HIS A 133 -14.98 -22.48 -5.69
N SER A 134 -15.11 -23.25 -6.78
CA SER A 134 -14.80 -22.77 -8.13
C SER A 134 -16.04 -22.22 -8.81
N TRP A 135 -15.98 -21.09 -9.51
CA TRP A 135 -17.10 -20.63 -10.33
C TRP A 135 -17.29 -21.42 -11.64
N HIS A 136 -16.31 -22.22 -12.07
CA HIS A 136 -16.37 -22.99 -13.34
C HIS A 136 -17.08 -24.34 -13.18
N GLY A 137 -17.14 -24.87 -11.96
CA GLY A 137 -17.86 -26.11 -11.66
C GLY A 137 -19.38 -25.93 -11.75
N ASN A 138 -20.12 -27.03 -11.90
CA ASN A 138 -21.58 -27.01 -11.99
C ASN A 138 -22.25 -26.41 -10.73
N SER A 139 -22.87 -25.23 -10.86
CA SER A 139 -23.52 -24.50 -9.76
C SER A 139 -24.61 -25.30 -9.04
N TRP A 140 -25.44 -26.05 -9.77
CA TRP A 140 -26.51 -26.85 -9.17
C TRP A 140 -25.98 -27.99 -8.29
N LYS A 141 -24.85 -28.62 -8.66
CA LYS A 141 -24.23 -29.70 -7.88
C LYS A 141 -23.74 -29.20 -6.52
N LYS A 142 -23.17 -27.99 -6.49
CA LYS A 142 -22.74 -27.30 -5.26
C LYS A 142 -23.93 -26.99 -4.35
N MET A 143 -24.98 -26.39 -4.92
CA MET A 143 -26.22 -26.08 -4.20
C MET A 143 -26.82 -27.34 -3.57
N LEU A 144 -26.99 -28.42 -4.34
CA LEU A 144 -27.55 -29.67 -3.81
C LEU A 144 -26.67 -30.28 -2.73
N THR A 145 -25.34 -30.21 -2.90
CA THR A 145 -24.41 -30.70 -1.87
C THR A 145 -24.54 -29.92 -0.57
N LEU A 146 -24.65 -28.59 -0.65
CA LEU A 146 -24.90 -27.74 0.51
C LEU A 146 -26.26 -28.03 1.16
N MET A 147 -27.33 -28.20 0.37
CA MET A 147 -28.64 -28.60 0.91
C MET A 147 -28.56 -29.93 1.67
N VAL A 148 -27.84 -30.92 1.14
CA VAL A 148 -27.61 -32.19 1.83
C VAL A 148 -26.84 -32.00 3.14
N LEU A 149 -25.79 -31.17 3.14
CA LEU A 149 -24.98 -30.91 4.32
C LEU A 149 -25.76 -30.19 5.44
N TYR A 150 -26.53 -29.17 5.10
CA TYR A 150 -27.20 -28.31 6.09
C TYR A 150 -28.63 -28.75 6.44
N ASN A 151 -29.38 -29.28 5.45
CA ASN A 151 -30.78 -29.64 5.62
C ASN A 151 -30.99 -31.16 5.76
N GLY A 152 -29.97 -31.98 5.49
CA GLY A 152 -30.07 -33.44 5.53
C GLY A 152 -30.42 -33.99 6.92
N LEU A 153 -29.66 -33.62 7.96
CA LEU A 153 -29.92 -34.10 9.31
C LEU A 153 -31.30 -33.65 9.86
N PRO A 154 -31.69 -32.36 9.75
CA PRO A 154 -33.05 -31.94 10.12
C PRO A 154 -34.14 -32.69 9.34
N SER A 155 -33.94 -32.92 8.04
CA SER A 155 -34.87 -33.68 7.20
C SER A 155 -35.09 -35.09 7.72
N ILE A 156 -34.00 -35.80 8.05
CA ILE A 156 -34.06 -37.15 8.61
C ILE A 156 -34.77 -37.12 9.97
N LEU A 157 -34.35 -36.25 10.90
CA LEU A 157 -34.93 -36.20 12.24
C LEU A 157 -36.44 -35.88 12.22
N CYS A 158 -36.86 -34.87 11.47
CA CYS A 158 -38.27 -34.50 11.35
C CYS A 158 -39.09 -35.58 10.64
N GLY A 159 -38.57 -36.16 9.57
CA GLY A 159 -39.21 -37.26 8.84
C GLY A 159 -39.40 -38.49 9.72
N THR A 160 -38.36 -38.92 10.43
CA THR A 160 -38.41 -40.03 11.38
C THR A 160 -39.42 -39.76 12.51
N CYS A 161 -39.39 -38.56 13.11
CA CYS A 161 -40.38 -38.19 14.14
C CYS A 161 -41.81 -38.22 13.61
N ALA A 162 -42.04 -37.74 12.38
CA ALA A 162 -43.35 -37.74 11.76
C ALA A 162 -43.84 -39.16 11.39
N ALA A 163 -42.93 -40.07 11.03
CA ALA A 163 -43.24 -41.48 10.74
C ALA A 163 -43.74 -42.25 11.97
N PHE A 164 -43.33 -41.86 13.18
CA PHE A 164 -43.81 -42.48 14.43
C PHE A 164 -45.31 -42.23 14.70
N ILE A 165 -45.87 -41.11 14.26
CA ILE A 165 -47.27 -40.75 14.51
C ILE A 165 -48.24 -41.75 13.83
N PRO A 166 -48.21 -41.95 12.50
CA PRO A 166 -49.07 -42.92 11.84
C PRO A 166 -48.75 -44.36 12.26
N MET A 167 -47.51 -44.67 12.66
CA MET A 167 -47.17 -45.99 13.23
C MET A 167 -48.00 -46.26 14.50
N VAL A 168 -48.04 -45.30 15.42
CA VAL A 168 -48.84 -45.41 16.65
C VAL A 168 -50.33 -45.46 16.32
N LEU A 169 -50.83 -44.59 15.45
CA LEU A 169 -52.25 -44.58 15.05
C LEU A 169 -52.68 -45.89 14.39
N PHE A 170 -51.82 -46.48 13.55
CA PHE A 170 -52.05 -47.80 12.95
C PHE A 170 -52.07 -48.91 14.00
N SER A 171 -51.16 -48.88 14.99
CA SER A 171 -51.15 -49.85 16.09
C SER A 171 -52.42 -49.82 16.95
N PHE A 172 -53.07 -48.66 17.06
CA PHE A 172 -54.38 -48.49 17.70
C PHE A 172 -55.58 -48.80 16.79
N GLY A 173 -55.34 -49.16 15.52
CA GLY A 173 -56.40 -49.46 14.54
C GLY A 173 -57.14 -48.24 14.02
N LEU A 174 -56.59 -47.03 14.20
CA LEU A 174 -57.19 -45.77 13.73
C LEU A 174 -56.88 -45.47 12.26
N LEU A 175 -55.84 -46.10 11.69
CA LEU A 175 -55.49 -45.99 10.28
C LEU A 175 -55.73 -47.32 9.55
N PRO A 176 -56.19 -47.28 8.29
CA PRO A 176 -56.40 -48.49 7.50
C PRO A 176 -55.07 -49.13 7.08
N GLY A 177 -55.08 -50.46 6.96
CA GLY A 177 -54.00 -51.26 6.38
C GLY A 177 -54.50 -52.16 5.26
N PHE A 178 -53.60 -52.90 4.63
CA PHE A 178 -53.91 -53.82 3.53
C PHE A 178 -53.21 -55.17 3.73
N VAL A 179 -53.78 -56.23 3.16
CA VAL A 179 -53.20 -57.58 3.21
C VAL A 179 -52.17 -57.72 2.08
N ARG A 180 -50.95 -58.15 2.42
CA ARG A 180 -49.85 -58.30 1.46
C ARG A 180 -49.55 -59.76 1.09
N VAL A 181 -49.74 -60.70 2.02
CA VAL A 181 -49.46 -62.14 1.81
C VAL A 181 -50.78 -62.88 1.71
N ALA A 182 -51.01 -63.57 0.60
CA ALA A 182 -52.21 -64.36 0.41
C ALA A 182 -52.30 -65.49 1.45
N GLY A 183 -53.38 -65.52 2.23
CA GLY A 183 -53.61 -66.54 3.27
C GLY A 183 -53.27 -66.12 4.70
N GLU A 184 -52.65 -64.95 4.92
CA GLU A 184 -52.36 -64.40 6.25
C GLU A 184 -53.25 -63.19 6.58
N GLN A 185 -53.72 -63.06 7.83
CA GLN A 185 -54.50 -61.89 8.29
C GLN A 185 -53.63 -60.72 8.79
N VAL A 186 -52.34 -60.71 8.47
CA VAL A 186 -51.43 -59.64 8.89
C VAL A 186 -51.64 -58.41 7.98
N LEU A 187 -52.07 -57.30 8.58
CA LEU A 187 -52.26 -56.02 7.89
C LEU A 187 -50.94 -55.25 7.84
N PHE A 188 -50.58 -54.78 6.64
CA PHE A 188 -49.45 -53.91 6.38
C PHE A 188 -49.92 -52.46 6.20
N SER A 189 -49.02 -51.51 6.46
CA SER A 189 -49.30 -50.09 6.34
C SER A 189 -48.13 -49.34 5.71
N ALA A 190 -48.44 -48.42 4.80
CA ALA A 190 -47.46 -47.52 4.19
C ALA A 190 -47.49 -46.11 4.79
N TRP A 191 -48.39 -45.83 5.75
CA TRP A 191 -48.59 -44.47 6.26
C TRP A 191 -47.33 -43.88 6.91
N SER A 192 -46.58 -44.68 7.67
CA SER A 192 -45.31 -44.22 8.27
C SER A 192 -44.27 -43.84 7.23
N LEU A 193 -44.09 -44.66 6.20
CA LEU A 193 -43.15 -44.38 5.10
C LEU A 193 -43.56 -43.12 4.33
N VAL A 194 -44.83 -43.00 3.96
CA VAL A 194 -45.34 -41.88 3.16
C VAL A 194 -45.29 -40.58 3.95
N THR A 195 -45.79 -40.56 5.19
CA THR A 195 -45.74 -39.37 6.04
C THR A 195 -44.31 -38.96 6.35
N GLY A 196 -43.44 -39.92 6.72
CA GLY A 196 -42.03 -39.66 6.98
C GLY A 196 -41.32 -39.07 5.77
N PHE A 197 -41.52 -39.65 4.58
CA PHE A 197 -40.93 -39.16 3.33
C PHE A 197 -41.37 -37.73 2.99
N PHE A 198 -42.67 -37.44 3.01
CA PHE A 198 -43.14 -36.10 2.65
C PHE A 198 -42.75 -35.03 3.67
N VAL A 199 -42.71 -35.37 4.97
CA VAL A 199 -42.21 -34.45 6.01
C VAL A 199 -40.70 -34.26 5.89
N ALA A 200 -39.93 -35.31 5.61
CA ALA A 200 -38.50 -35.21 5.32
C ALA A 200 -38.27 -34.31 4.10
N LEU A 201 -38.97 -34.55 2.98
CA LEU A 201 -38.85 -33.74 1.77
C LEU A 201 -39.23 -32.27 2.00
N ALA A 202 -40.35 -32.03 2.70
CA ALA A 202 -40.77 -30.67 3.06
C ALA A 202 -39.73 -29.98 3.94
N THR A 203 -39.20 -30.69 4.94
CA THR A 203 -38.13 -30.18 5.81
C THR A 203 -36.88 -29.91 4.99
N PHE A 204 -36.45 -30.83 4.12
CA PHE A 204 -35.26 -30.68 3.28
C PHE A 204 -35.30 -29.41 2.42
N VAL A 205 -36.47 -29.09 1.84
CA VAL A 205 -36.64 -27.91 0.97
C VAL A 205 -36.86 -26.63 1.77
N LEU A 206 -37.61 -26.68 2.86
CA LEU A 206 -38.06 -25.50 3.61
C LEU A 206 -37.16 -25.14 4.80
N TRP A 207 -36.26 -26.04 5.22
CA TRP A 207 -35.34 -25.79 6.32
C TRP A 207 -34.43 -24.61 6.01
N ARG A 208 -34.30 -23.72 7.00
CA ARG A 208 -33.52 -22.48 6.89
C ARG A 208 -32.31 -22.56 7.83
N PRO A 209 -31.17 -23.12 7.38
CA PRO A 209 -29.97 -23.18 8.20
C PRO A 209 -29.48 -21.76 8.51
N ARG A 210 -29.33 -21.45 9.80
CA ARG A 210 -28.92 -20.14 10.31
C ARG A 210 -27.42 -20.01 10.58
N GLN A 211 -26.63 -21.03 10.27
CA GLN A 211 -25.17 -20.96 10.40
C GLN A 211 -24.64 -19.78 9.58
N GLU A 212 -23.77 -18.98 10.21
CA GLU A 212 -23.20 -17.77 9.61
C GLU A 212 -22.03 -18.15 8.71
N VAL A 213 -22.21 -17.97 7.40
CA VAL A 213 -21.23 -18.40 6.40
C VAL A 213 -20.67 -17.22 5.63
N PHE A 214 -19.40 -17.32 5.25
CA PHE A 214 -18.81 -16.43 4.27
C PHE A 214 -19.01 -17.03 2.87
N PHE A 215 -19.72 -16.30 2.01
CA PHE A 215 -19.90 -16.63 0.60
C PHE A 215 -19.58 -15.40 -0.24
N ASP A 216 -18.53 -15.48 -1.06
CA ASP A 216 -17.94 -14.37 -1.83
C ASP A 216 -18.98 -13.50 -2.55
N ARG A 217 -19.95 -14.11 -3.27
CA ARG A 217 -21.00 -13.40 -4.01
C ARG A 217 -21.90 -12.51 -3.14
N ILE A 218 -22.10 -12.87 -1.88
CA ILE A 218 -23.01 -12.17 -0.96
C ILE A 218 -22.22 -11.28 0.02
N CYS A 219 -21.00 -11.68 0.38
CA CYS A 219 -20.22 -11.03 1.44
C CYS A 219 -19.23 -10.00 0.89
N ILE A 220 -18.91 -10.01 -0.42
CA ILE A 220 -18.06 -9.03 -1.09
C ILE A 220 -18.93 -8.09 -1.91
N ASN A 221 -18.73 -6.78 -1.76
CA ASN A 221 -19.43 -5.78 -2.55
C ASN A 221 -18.82 -5.72 -3.97
N GLU A 222 -19.60 -6.06 -4.99
CA GLU A 222 -19.14 -6.08 -6.38
C GLU A 222 -19.17 -4.71 -7.05
N GLU A 223 -20.05 -3.80 -6.60
CA GLU A 223 -20.26 -2.49 -7.21
C GLU A 223 -19.25 -1.41 -6.75
N ASN A 224 -18.79 -1.48 -5.50
CA ASN A 224 -17.88 -0.51 -4.89
C ASN A 224 -16.42 -1.00 -4.97
N PRO A 225 -15.58 -0.43 -5.86
CA PRO A 225 -14.21 -0.91 -6.09
C PRO A 225 -13.33 -0.82 -4.85
N ARG A 226 -13.58 0.15 -3.95
CA ARG A 226 -12.79 0.33 -2.71
C ARG A 226 -13.10 -0.76 -1.69
N LEU A 227 -14.38 -1.11 -1.51
CA LEU A 227 -14.79 -2.18 -0.62
C LEU A 227 -14.38 -3.55 -1.17
N LYS A 228 -14.52 -3.76 -2.48
CA LYS A 228 -14.04 -4.97 -3.17
C LYS A 228 -12.55 -5.18 -2.96
N ALA A 229 -11.72 -4.17 -3.23
CA ALA A 229 -10.28 -4.26 -3.01
C ALA A 229 -9.92 -4.50 -1.53
N SER A 230 -10.60 -3.82 -0.61
CA SER A 230 -10.39 -3.99 0.84
C SER A 230 -10.77 -5.40 1.32
N ALA A 231 -11.85 -5.97 0.77
CA ALA A 231 -12.29 -7.33 1.06
C ALA A 231 -11.30 -8.36 0.53
N ILE A 232 -10.85 -8.23 -0.73
CA ILE A 232 -9.85 -9.11 -1.36
C ILE A 232 -8.56 -9.15 -0.55
N LEU A 233 -8.04 -7.98 -0.15
CA LEU A 233 -6.83 -7.90 0.65
C LEU A 233 -7.03 -8.41 2.10
N SER A 234 -8.27 -8.49 2.58
CA SER A 234 -8.61 -9.00 3.91
C SER A 234 -8.92 -10.51 3.92
N ILE A 235 -8.90 -11.22 2.78
CA ILE A 235 -9.30 -12.64 2.69
C ILE A 235 -8.52 -13.54 3.67
N ALA A 236 -7.21 -13.39 3.83
CA ALA A 236 -6.50 -14.20 4.82
C ALA A 236 -6.85 -13.83 6.27
N GLY A 237 -7.18 -12.57 6.53
CA GLY A 237 -7.73 -12.18 7.83
C GLY A 237 -9.09 -12.80 8.11
N MET A 238 -9.93 -12.92 7.08
CA MET A 238 -11.20 -13.65 7.16
C MET A 238 -10.94 -15.13 7.45
N LEU A 239 -10.05 -15.79 6.69
CA LEU A 239 -9.67 -17.20 6.91
C LEU A 239 -9.10 -17.46 8.30
N LYS A 240 -8.30 -16.53 8.84
CA LYS A 240 -7.79 -16.59 10.23
C LYS A 240 -8.90 -16.47 11.28
N LYS A 241 -10.00 -15.78 10.94
CA LYS A 241 -11.20 -15.60 11.79
C LYS A 241 -12.29 -16.66 11.55
N SER A 242 -12.06 -17.58 10.62
CA SER A 242 -12.98 -18.69 10.33
C SER A 242 -12.77 -19.87 11.26
N GLN A 243 -13.85 -20.41 11.81
CA GLN A 243 -13.80 -21.63 12.64
C GLN A 243 -13.61 -22.89 11.78
N GLU A 244 -14.33 -22.97 10.66
CA GLU A 244 -14.15 -24.01 9.66
C GLU A 244 -13.99 -23.44 8.24
N MET A 245 -13.32 -24.20 7.37
CA MET A 245 -13.27 -23.96 5.92
C MET A 245 -13.96 -25.12 5.20
N LEU A 246 -15.09 -24.86 4.56
CA LEU A 246 -15.81 -25.81 3.72
C LEU A 246 -15.38 -25.64 2.26
N VAL A 247 -14.72 -26.64 1.70
CA VAL A 247 -14.31 -26.69 0.29
C VAL A 247 -15.31 -27.53 -0.49
N LEU A 248 -16.08 -26.89 -1.38
CA LEU A 248 -16.92 -27.58 -2.35
C LEU A 248 -16.07 -28.01 -3.54
N TRP A 249 -15.54 -29.23 -3.44
CA TRP A 249 -14.50 -29.71 -4.33
C TRP A 249 -15.07 -30.24 -5.65
N ASP A 250 -14.47 -29.79 -6.74
CA ASP A 250 -14.59 -30.34 -8.09
C ASP A 250 -13.25 -30.16 -8.81
N PRO A 251 -12.97 -30.88 -9.92
CA PRO A 251 -11.67 -30.81 -10.59
C PRO A 251 -11.22 -29.38 -10.98
N SER A 252 -12.16 -28.47 -11.28
CA SER A 252 -11.83 -27.09 -11.66
C SER A 252 -11.36 -26.23 -10.47
N TRP A 253 -11.78 -26.55 -9.24
CA TRP A 253 -11.34 -25.86 -8.02
C TRP A 253 -9.82 -25.92 -7.85
N SER A 254 -9.25 -27.07 -8.20
CA SER A 254 -7.83 -27.33 -8.02
C SER A 254 -6.93 -26.65 -9.06
N GLU A 255 -7.51 -26.07 -10.11
CA GLU A 255 -6.75 -25.40 -11.17
C GLU A 255 -6.62 -23.90 -10.94
N ARG A 256 -7.34 -23.34 -9.95
CA ARG A 256 -7.40 -21.89 -9.72
C ARG A 256 -6.42 -21.45 -8.65
N LEU A 257 -5.67 -20.39 -8.96
CA LEU A 257 -4.66 -19.84 -8.06
C LEU A 257 -5.26 -19.33 -6.74
N TRP A 258 -6.41 -18.65 -6.78
CA TRP A 258 -7.13 -18.19 -5.59
C TRP A 258 -7.52 -19.33 -4.64
N CYS A 259 -8.07 -20.42 -5.17
CA CYS A 259 -8.51 -21.57 -4.36
C CYS A 259 -7.33 -22.25 -3.64
N LEU A 260 -6.20 -22.42 -4.35
CA LEU A 260 -4.98 -22.98 -3.75
C LEU A 260 -4.39 -22.04 -2.69
N PHE A 261 -4.44 -20.74 -2.96
CA PHE A 261 -3.98 -19.72 -2.02
C PHE A 261 -4.83 -19.66 -0.75
N GLU A 262 -6.16 -19.68 -0.85
CA GLU A 262 -7.08 -19.70 0.30
C GLU A 262 -6.78 -20.88 1.22
N MET A 263 -6.63 -22.08 0.66
CA MET A 263 -6.36 -23.28 1.44
C MET A 263 -4.96 -23.25 2.08
N ALA A 264 -3.93 -22.82 1.33
CA ALA A 264 -2.59 -22.67 1.87
C ALA A 264 -2.53 -21.63 3.00
N ALA A 265 -3.24 -20.50 2.86
CA ALA A 265 -3.35 -19.47 3.89
C ALA A 265 -4.09 -19.98 5.13
N PHE A 266 -5.18 -20.74 4.95
CA PHE A 266 -5.93 -21.37 6.05
C PHE A 266 -5.08 -22.37 6.83
N LEU A 267 -4.37 -23.27 6.15
CA LEU A 267 -3.49 -24.25 6.81
C LEU A 267 -2.34 -23.58 7.57
N LYS A 268 -1.78 -22.51 7.00
CA LYS A 268 -0.77 -21.70 7.68
C LYS A 268 -1.32 -21.03 8.96
N CYS A 269 -2.54 -20.48 8.92
CA CYS A 269 -3.20 -19.93 10.10
C CYS A 269 -3.44 -20.98 11.19
N LYS A 270 -3.94 -22.16 10.78
CA LYS A 270 -4.20 -23.30 11.67
C LYS A 270 -2.95 -23.72 12.44
N LYS A 271 -1.80 -23.80 11.77
CA LYS A 271 -0.50 -24.09 12.39
C LYS A 271 -0.05 -22.99 13.35
N ALA A 272 -0.19 -21.72 12.96
CA ALA A 272 0.29 -20.58 13.74
C ALA A 272 -0.52 -20.35 15.04
N GLN A 273 -1.83 -20.64 15.04
CA GLN A 273 -2.70 -20.33 16.18
C GLN A 273 -2.90 -21.48 17.17
N GLN A 274 -2.41 -22.70 16.90
CA GLN A 274 -2.72 -23.92 17.67
C GLN A 274 -4.25 -24.12 17.94
N ARG A 275 -5.11 -23.44 17.17
CA ARG A 275 -6.57 -23.50 17.28
C ARG A 275 -7.09 -24.73 16.56
N GLN A 276 -8.22 -25.27 17.02
CA GLN A 276 -8.95 -26.36 16.38
C GLN A 276 -9.72 -25.88 15.14
N GLN A 277 -9.06 -25.24 14.17
CA GLN A 277 -9.70 -24.91 12.90
C GLN A 277 -9.96 -26.19 12.10
N VAL A 278 -11.18 -26.37 11.60
CA VAL A 278 -11.60 -27.59 10.89
C VAL A 278 -11.58 -27.34 9.38
N LEU A 279 -10.91 -28.19 8.62
CA LEU A 279 -11.00 -28.20 7.16
C LEU A 279 -11.99 -29.29 6.77
N ILE A 280 -12.97 -28.95 5.93
CA ILE A 280 -13.99 -29.89 5.47
C ILE A 280 -13.99 -29.86 3.95
N MET A 281 -13.55 -30.93 3.30
CA MET A 281 -13.65 -31.06 1.84
C MET A 281 -14.86 -31.92 1.47
N ARG A 282 -15.72 -31.41 0.59
CA ARG A 282 -16.94 -32.11 0.13
C ARG A 282 -17.03 -32.12 -1.39
N PRO A 283 -16.91 -33.30 -2.03
CA PRO A 283 -17.11 -33.43 -3.47
C PRO A 283 -18.52 -33.04 -3.90
N THR A 284 -18.63 -32.23 -4.95
CA THR A 284 -19.92 -31.71 -5.43
C THR A 284 -20.86 -32.77 -6.01
N PHE A 285 -20.38 -33.99 -6.29
CA PHE A 285 -21.25 -35.08 -6.77
C PHE A 285 -22.05 -35.75 -5.64
N ILE A 286 -21.66 -35.55 -4.36
CA ILE A 286 -22.35 -36.14 -3.21
C ILE A 286 -23.80 -35.68 -3.14
N GLY A 287 -24.08 -34.39 -3.34
CA GLY A 287 -25.44 -33.86 -3.28
C GLY A 287 -26.42 -34.57 -4.22
N PRO A 288 -26.16 -34.57 -5.55
CA PRO A 288 -26.99 -35.27 -6.53
C PRO A 288 -27.15 -36.78 -6.23
N CYS A 289 -26.05 -37.46 -5.86
CA CYS A 289 -26.10 -38.90 -5.54
C CYS A 289 -26.94 -39.18 -4.28
N SER A 290 -26.83 -38.34 -3.25
CA SER A 290 -27.59 -38.49 -2.00
C SER A 290 -29.09 -38.31 -2.24
N ILE A 291 -29.47 -37.29 -3.04
CA ILE A 291 -30.86 -36.99 -3.36
C ILE A 291 -31.45 -38.08 -4.25
N ALA A 292 -30.76 -38.45 -5.34
CA ALA A 292 -31.19 -39.54 -6.21
C ALA A 292 -31.36 -40.84 -5.43
N GLY A 293 -30.43 -41.11 -4.53
CA GLY A 293 -30.54 -42.22 -3.60
C GLY A 293 -31.79 -42.13 -2.72
N PHE A 294 -32.03 -41.01 -2.05
CA PHE A 294 -33.19 -40.85 -1.17
C PHE A 294 -34.53 -41.16 -1.88
N PHE A 295 -34.70 -40.69 -3.12
CA PHE A 295 -35.88 -41.03 -3.93
C PHE A 295 -35.93 -42.50 -4.35
N ALA A 296 -34.79 -43.08 -4.73
CA ALA A 296 -34.66 -44.49 -5.08
C ALA A 296 -35.05 -45.38 -3.89
N SER A 297 -34.51 -45.13 -2.69
CA SER A 297 -34.88 -45.85 -1.46
C SER A 297 -36.36 -45.77 -1.13
N PHE A 298 -36.97 -44.59 -1.27
CA PHE A 298 -38.40 -44.44 -1.05
C PHE A 298 -39.21 -45.26 -2.06
N ALA A 299 -38.85 -45.22 -3.35
CA ALA A 299 -39.51 -46.02 -4.39
C ALA A 299 -39.36 -47.52 -4.13
N ALA A 300 -38.15 -47.97 -3.78
CA ALA A 300 -37.83 -49.34 -3.38
C ALA A 300 -38.70 -49.80 -2.22
N MET A 301 -38.73 -49.02 -1.13
CA MET A 301 -39.47 -49.37 0.08
C MET A 301 -40.97 -49.32 -0.13
N LEU A 302 -41.47 -48.36 -0.89
CA LEU A 302 -42.89 -48.29 -1.22
C LEU A 302 -43.31 -49.51 -2.04
N ALA A 303 -42.50 -49.92 -3.03
CA ALA A 303 -42.74 -51.12 -3.81
C ALA A 303 -42.65 -52.39 -2.95
N ILE A 304 -41.64 -52.51 -2.08
CA ILE A 304 -41.52 -53.62 -1.14
C ILE A 304 -42.78 -53.70 -0.28
N ILE A 305 -43.23 -52.60 0.32
CA ILE A 305 -44.38 -52.61 1.24
C ILE A 305 -45.71 -52.85 0.53
N THR A 306 -45.91 -52.33 -0.69
CA THR A 306 -47.22 -52.34 -1.37
C THR A 306 -47.41 -53.48 -2.36
N VAL A 307 -46.34 -54.06 -2.93
CA VAL A 307 -46.47 -55.17 -3.87
C VAL A 307 -46.92 -56.43 -3.11
N PRO A 308 -48.06 -57.03 -3.48
CA PRO A 308 -48.53 -58.28 -2.88
C PRO A 308 -47.55 -59.42 -3.18
N ILE A 309 -47.27 -60.25 -2.17
CA ILE A 309 -46.48 -61.47 -2.32
C ILE A 309 -47.47 -62.61 -2.50
N ASP A 310 -47.70 -63.01 -3.75
CA ASP A 310 -48.36 -64.27 -4.07
C ASP A 310 -47.27 -65.32 -4.32
N LEU A 311 -47.27 -66.39 -3.52
CA LEU A 311 -46.31 -67.49 -3.61
C LEU A 311 -46.58 -68.42 -4.82
N THR A 312 -47.71 -68.22 -5.52
CA THR A 312 -48.20 -69.16 -6.55
C THR A 312 -48.22 -68.62 -7.97
N GLU A 313 -48.33 -67.30 -8.21
CA GLU A 313 -48.18 -66.68 -9.54
C GLU A 313 -47.48 -65.32 -9.47
N VAL A 314 -46.56 -65.05 -10.42
CA VAL A 314 -45.51 -64.02 -10.38
C VAL A 314 -46.04 -62.58 -10.27
N PRO A 315 -45.99 -61.93 -9.08
CA PRO A 315 -46.08 -60.48 -8.92
C PRO A 315 -44.67 -59.92 -8.65
N LEU A 316 -43.62 -60.71 -8.92
CA LEU A 316 -42.23 -60.37 -8.68
C LEU A 316 -41.70 -59.38 -9.73
N ALA A 317 -42.30 -59.33 -10.92
CA ALA A 317 -41.87 -58.46 -12.02
C ALA A 317 -41.83 -56.95 -11.65
N PRO A 318 -42.87 -56.33 -11.05
CA PRO A 318 -42.80 -54.93 -10.63
C PRO A 318 -41.76 -54.68 -9.53
N LEU A 319 -41.62 -55.61 -8.57
CA LEU A 319 -40.60 -55.53 -7.52
C LEU A 319 -39.18 -55.63 -8.11
N MET A 320 -38.96 -56.58 -9.01
CA MET A 320 -37.70 -56.75 -9.74
C MET A 320 -37.40 -55.55 -10.65
N GLY A 321 -38.43 -54.93 -11.23
CA GLY A 321 -38.30 -53.70 -12.01
C GLY A 321 -37.81 -52.53 -11.18
N VAL A 322 -38.37 -52.32 -9.99
CA VAL A 322 -37.92 -51.27 -9.06
C VAL A 322 -36.50 -51.55 -8.58
N LEU A 323 -36.19 -52.78 -8.16
CA LEU A 323 -34.84 -53.18 -7.75
C LEU A 323 -33.82 -53.04 -8.89
N ALA A 324 -34.21 -53.28 -10.14
CA ALA A 324 -33.35 -53.08 -11.30
C ALA A 324 -33.06 -51.60 -11.58
N VAL A 325 -34.06 -50.71 -11.40
CA VAL A 325 -33.87 -49.26 -11.50
C VAL A 325 -32.96 -48.76 -10.38
N ASP A 326 -33.12 -49.27 -9.15
CA ASP A 326 -32.24 -48.93 -8.03
C ASP A 326 -30.80 -49.43 -8.26
N ALA A 327 -30.64 -50.64 -8.78
CA ALA A 327 -29.34 -51.20 -9.14
C ALA A 327 -28.67 -50.36 -10.24
N LEU A 328 -29.42 -49.87 -11.22
CA LEU A 328 -28.93 -48.95 -12.24
C LEU A 328 -28.51 -47.60 -11.64
N GLY A 329 -29.27 -47.06 -10.69
CA GLY A 329 -28.92 -45.86 -9.93
C GLY A 329 -27.62 -46.04 -9.12
N CYS A 330 -27.48 -47.19 -8.43
CA CYS A 330 -26.27 -47.55 -7.71
C CYS A 330 -25.07 -47.69 -8.65
N PHE A 331 -25.26 -48.27 -9.84
CA PHE A 331 -24.22 -48.37 -10.86
C PHE A 331 -23.72 -46.98 -11.28
N PHE A 332 -24.61 -46.03 -11.56
CA PHE A 332 -24.20 -44.65 -11.88
C PHE A 332 -23.52 -43.94 -10.71
N ALA A 333 -23.97 -44.16 -9.47
CA ALA A 333 -23.31 -43.63 -8.29
C ALA A 333 -21.89 -44.19 -8.11
N LEU A 334 -21.69 -45.49 -8.34
CA LEU A 334 -20.38 -46.14 -8.33
C LEU A 334 -19.48 -45.63 -9.46
N MET A 335 -20.02 -45.38 -10.66
CA MET A 335 -19.27 -44.74 -11.74
C MET A 335 -18.83 -43.33 -11.37
N ALA A 336 -19.71 -42.53 -10.74
CA ALA A 336 -19.37 -41.20 -10.26
C ALA A 336 -18.27 -41.24 -9.17
N LEU A 337 -18.37 -42.19 -8.24
CA LEU A 337 -17.37 -42.41 -7.19
C LEU A 337 -16.01 -42.84 -7.77
N ARG A 338 -16.01 -43.72 -8.78
CA ARG A 338 -14.77 -44.12 -9.49
C ARG A 338 -14.15 -42.93 -10.23
N GLY A 339 -14.97 -42.15 -10.95
CA GLY A 339 -14.51 -40.93 -11.63
C GLY A 339 -13.96 -39.88 -10.65
N TYR A 340 -14.56 -39.80 -9.45
CA TYR A 340 -14.06 -38.99 -8.35
C TYR A 340 -12.66 -39.43 -7.90
N PHE A 341 -12.46 -40.70 -7.54
CA PHE A 341 -11.13 -41.17 -7.10
C PHE A 341 -10.06 -40.98 -8.17
N SER A 342 -10.39 -41.24 -9.44
CA SER A 342 -9.48 -40.94 -10.55
C SER A 342 -9.13 -39.45 -10.62
N SER A 343 -10.09 -38.57 -10.37
CA SER A 343 -9.85 -37.12 -10.33
C SER A 343 -8.99 -36.70 -9.12
N VAL A 344 -9.13 -37.38 -7.98
CA VAL A 344 -8.27 -37.17 -6.79
C VAL A 344 -6.82 -37.58 -7.07
N GLU A 345 -6.60 -38.73 -7.73
CA GLU A 345 -5.24 -39.15 -8.13
C GLU A 345 -4.59 -38.18 -9.11
N VAL A 346 -5.34 -37.73 -10.12
CA VAL A 346 -4.88 -36.70 -11.07
C VAL A 346 -4.55 -35.39 -10.35
N LEU A 347 -5.36 -35.01 -9.36
CA LEU A 347 -5.12 -33.84 -8.53
C LEU A 347 -3.81 -33.95 -7.75
N GLU A 348 -3.58 -35.06 -7.04
CA GLU A 348 -2.35 -35.25 -6.26
C GLU A 348 -1.10 -35.11 -7.13
N LYS A 349 -1.14 -35.64 -8.36
CA LYS A 349 -0.06 -35.49 -9.35
C LYS A 349 0.10 -34.03 -9.82
N LYS A 350 -1.00 -33.32 -10.04
CA LYS A 350 -1.00 -31.90 -10.42
C LYS A 350 -0.43 -31.03 -9.30
N LEU A 351 -0.82 -31.24 -8.05
CA LEU A 351 -0.30 -30.51 -6.89
C LEU A 351 1.21 -30.73 -6.70
N GLY A 352 1.69 -31.96 -6.91
CA GLY A 352 3.12 -32.28 -6.82
C GLY A 352 4.01 -31.57 -7.86
N SER A 353 3.43 -31.08 -8.97
CA SER A 353 4.14 -30.29 -9.99
C SER A 353 3.60 -28.87 -10.14
N ALA A 354 2.81 -28.40 -9.17
CA ALA A 354 2.21 -27.07 -9.21
C ALA A 354 3.28 -25.99 -9.21
N SER A 355 3.15 -25.01 -10.09
CA SER A 355 3.98 -23.81 -10.12
C SER A 355 3.10 -22.58 -10.18
N PHE A 356 3.45 -21.58 -9.38
CA PHE A 356 2.71 -20.34 -9.22
C PHE A 356 2.39 -19.71 -10.58
N ASP A 357 3.38 -19.64 -11.48
CA ASP A 357 3.24 -19.01 -12.81
C ASP A 357 2.37 -19.83 -13.79
N ARG A 358 2.29 -21.15 -13.59
CA ARG A 358 1.56 -22.06 -14.49
C ARG A 358 0.11 -22.33 -14.08
N VAL A 359 -0.24 -22.11 -12.82
CA VAL A 359 -1.61 -22.28 -12.32
C VAL A 359 -2.53 -21.24 -12.97
N LYS A 360 -3.77 -21.62 -13.31
CA LYS A 360 -4.68 -20.74 -14.03
C LYS A 360 -5.12 -19.55 -13.17
N CYS A 361 -5.16 -18.40 -13.82
CA CYS A 361 -5.60 -17.14 -13.23
C CYS A 361 -6.60 -16.50 -14.18
N HIS A 362 -7.82 -16.27 -13.70
CA HIS A 362 -8.95 -15.89 -14.55
C HIS A 362 -8.69 -14.58 -15.31
N CYS A 363 -8.16 -13.55 -14.64
CA CYS A 363 -7.81 -12.30 -15.31
C CYS A 363 -6.82 -12.47 -16.47
N CYS A 364 -5.88 -13.43 -16.36
CA CYS A 364 -4.85 -13.65 -17.38
C CYS A 364 -5.39 -14.41 -18.59
N GLU A 365 -6.37 -15.31 -18.39
CA GLU A 365 -7.02 -16.06 -19.48
C GLU A 365 -7.84 -15.15 -20.39
N PHE A 366 -8.37 -14.03 -19.86
CA PHE A 366 -9.15 -13.04 -20.59
C PHE A 366 -8.35 -11.78 -20.95
N HIS A 367 -7.01 -11.87 -21.02
CA HIS A 367 -6.11 -10.75 -21.37
C HIS A 367 -6.35 -9.47 -20.54
N HIS A 368 -6.71 -9.62 -19.27
CA HIS A 368 -7.05 -8.53 -18.36
C HIS A 368 -8.23 -7.68 -18.82
N LEU A 369 -9.19 -8.26 -19.52
CA LEU A 369 -10.43 -7.60 -19.93
C LEU A 369 -11.63 -8.24 -19.23
N SER A 370 -12.57 -7.42 -18.75
CA SER A 370 -13.87 -7.87 -18.25
C SER A 370 -14.79 -8.25 -19.41
N GLU A 371 -15.91 -8.92 -19.11
CA GLU A 371 -17.00 -9.18 -20.08
C GLU A 371 -17.58 -7.89 -20.68
N THR A 372 -17.38 -6.75 -20.00
CA THR A 372 -17.80 -5.40 -20.43
C THR A 372 -16.68 -4.59 -21.11
N GLY A 373 -15.50 -5.19 -21.32
CA GLY A 373 -14.34 -4.54 -21.98
C GLY A 373 -13.50 -3.62 -21.10
N GLN A 374 -13.71 -3.60 -19.78
CA GLN A 374 -12.89 -2.83 -18.84
C GLN A 374 -11.61 -3.59 -18.48
N HIS A 375 -10.50 -2.85 -18.29
CA HIS A 375 -9.22 -3.46 -17.92
C HIS A 375 -9.24 -3.90 -16.44
N LEU A 376 -9.07 -5.20 -16.21
CA LEU A 376 -9.01 -5.81 -14.88
C LEU A 376 -7.59 -5.70 -14.31
N LEU A 377 -7.48 -5.55 -13.00
CA LEU A 377 -6.19 -5.75 -12.31
C LEU A 377 -5.75 -7.21 -12.47
N CYS A 378 -4.44 -7.42 -12.52
CA CYS A 378 -3.90 -8.77 -12.59
C CYS A 378 -3.96 -9.46 -11.22
N ASP A 379 -4.94 -10.33 -11.02
CA ASP A 379 -5.07 -11.18 -9.83
C ASP A 379 -3.79 -11.96 -9.51
N ARG A 380 -3.04 -12.40 -10.53
CA ARG A 380 -1.76 -13.10 -10.34
C ARG A 380 -0.73 -12.20 -9.68
N GLU A 381 -0.62 -10.95 -10.09
CA GLU A 381 0.32 -10.00 -9.48
C GLU A 381 -0.10 -9.65 -8.05
N VAL A 382 -1.41 -9.49 -7.81
CA VAL A 382 -1.96 -9.30 -6.45
C VAL A 382 -1.59 -10.48 -5.54
N LEU A 383 -1.85 -11.70 -6.00
CA LEU A 383 -1.54 -12.92 -5.25
C LEU A 383 -0.04 -13.12 -5.08
N LYS A 384 0.78 -12.73 -6.06
CA LYS A 384 2.25 -12.83 -5.98
C LYS A 384 2.78 -11.97 -4.85
N GLN A 385 2.21 -10.78 -4.67
CA GLN A 385 2.53 -9.91 -3.54
C GLN A 385 2.08 -10.54 -2.22
N CYS A 386 0.83 -10.99 -2.10
CA CYS A 386 0.33 -11.65 -0.88
C CYS A 386 1.16 -12.90 -0.51
N VAL A 387 1.49 -13.73 -1.50
CA VAL A 387 2.33 -14.91 -1.32
C VAL A 387 3.73 -14.55 -0.85
N THR A 388 4.34 -13.53 -1.43
CA THR A 388 5.67 -13.07 -1.02
C THR A 388 5.64 -12.54 0.42
N ILE A 389 4.59 -11.81 0.80
CA ILE A 389 4.42 -11.29 2.16
C ILE A 389 4.23 -12.43 3.17
N TRP A 390 3.35 -13.39 2.87
CA TRP A 390 2.98 -14.42 3.85
C TRP A 390 3.94 -15.59 3.86
N PHE A 391 4.31 -16.12 2.71
CA PHE A 391 5.17 -17.29 2.58
C PHE A 391 6.65 -16.92 2.44
N GLY A 392 6.98 -15.63 2.28
CA GLY A 392 8.35 -15.12 2.13
C GLY A 392 8.84 -15.14 0.68
N SER A 393 8.37 -16.09 -0.13
CA SER A 393 8.61 -16.14 -1.57
C SER A 393 7.57 -17.01 -2.28
N THR A 394 7.46 -16.86 -3.60
CA THR A 394 6.66 -17.76 -4.44
C THR A 394 7.16 -19.20 -4.37
N ALA A 395 8.48 -19.41 -4.24
CA ALA A 395 9.07 -20.74 -4.09
C ALA A 395 8.65 -21.42 -2.77
N ALA A 396 8.61 -20.67 -1.67
CA ALA A 396 8.16 -21.19 -0.38
C ALA A 396 6.66 -21.54 -0.38
N PHE A 397 5.85 -20.77 -1.11
CA PHE A 397 4.45 -21.12 -1.34
C PHE A 397 4.29 -22.37 -2.20
N GLU A 398 5.03 -22.48 -3.31
CA GLU A 398 5.03 -23.69 -4.14
C GLU A 398 5.42 -24.92 -3.33
N GLU A 399 6.41 -24.82 -2.45
CA GLU A 399 6.82 -25.90 -1.57
C GLU A 399 5.70 -26.29 -0.58
N ALA A 400 5.04 -25.30 0.03
CA ALA A 400 3.89 -25.54 0.90
C ALA A 400 2.71 -26.20 0.15
N VAL A 401 2.50 -25.85 -1.12
CA VAL A 401 1.48 -26.47 -1.98
C VAL A 401 1.85 -27.91 -2.35
N ARG A 402 3.10 -28.17 -2.71
CA ARG A 402 3.59 -29.49 -3.18
C ARG A 402 3.70 -30.53 -2.07
N SER A 403 3.94 -30.09 -0.83
CA SER A 403 4.09 -30.94 0.35
C SER A 403 2.81 -30.95 1.20
N GLU A 404 2.72 -30.02 2.16
CA GLU A 404 1.67 -29.96 3.19
C GLU A 404 0.26 -29.97 2.60
N LEU A 405 -0.01 -29.10 1.64
CA LEU A 405 -1.34 -28.96 1.06
C LEU A 405 -1.74 -30.22 0.30
N ARG A 406 -0.83 -30.81 -0.46
CA ARG A 406 -1.03 -32.09 -1.15
C ARG A 406 -1.39 -33.19 -0.17
N ASP A 407 -0.66 -33.31 0.94
CA ASP A 407 -0.87 -34.36 1.93
C ASP A 407 -2.22 -34.20 2.65
N VAL A 408 -2.58 -32.97 3.03
CA VAL A 408 -3.87 -32.68 3.67
C VAL A 408 -5.03 -32.96 2.70
N VAL A 409 -4.94 -32.49 1.45
CA VAL A 409 -5.97 -32.72 0.44
C VAL A 409 -6.14 -34.21 0.14
N ALA A 410 -5.04 -34.92 -0.04
CA ALA A 410 -5.05 -36.36 -0.25
C ALA A 410 -5.74 -37.06 0.93
N THR A 411 -5.37 -36.68 2.15
CA THR A 411 -5.94 -37.27 3.37
C THR A 411 -7.42 -36.97 3.49
N GLU A 412 -7.85 -35.72 3.40
CA GLU A 412 -9.26 -35.32 3.51
C GLU A 412 -10.12 -35.92 2.40
N LEU A 413 -9.70 -35.84 1.13
CA LEU A 413 -10.48 -36.38 0.01
C LEU A 413 -10.53 -37.91 -0.01
N ARG A 414 -9.49 -38.60 0.49
CA ARG A 414 -9.53 -40.06 0.70
C ARG A 414 -10.36 -40.43 1.92
N GLN A 415 -10.32 -39.61 2.98
CA GLN A 415 -11.17 -39.78 4.17
C GLN A 415 -12.64 -39.49 3.89
N VAL A 416 -12.99 -38.76 2.83
CA VAL A 416 -14.39 -38.72 2.36
C VAL A 416 -14.91 -40.14 2.04
N ALA A 417 -14.07 -41.15 1.82
CA ALA A 417 -14.53 -42.53 1.71
C ALA A 417 -14.76 -43.25 3.05
N SER A 418 -14.19 -42.76 4.15
CA SER A 418 -14.15 -43.42 5.47
C SER A 418 -14.79 -42.63 6.62
N CYS A 419 -15.00 -41.33 6.45
CA CYS A 419 -15.58 -40.42 7.44
C CYS A 419 -17.09 -40.60 7.51
N GLY A 420 -17.64 -40.67 8.72
CA GLY A 420 -19.06 -40.92 9.01
C GLY A 420 -20.06 -39.93 8.41
N SER A 421 -19.63 -38.87 7.71
CA SER A 421 -20.51 -37.99 6.90
C SER A 421 -20.72 -38.49 5.46
N CYS A 422 -19.86 -39.38 4.96
CA CYS A 422 -20.03 -40.07 3.68
C CYS A 422 -20.66 -41.47 3.86
N ASN A 423 -21.11 -41.75 5.07
CA ASN A 423 -22.19 -42.68 5.31
C ASN A 423 -23.50 -42.20 4.67
N VAL A 424 -23.52 -41.46 3.58
CA VAL A 424 -24.75 -41.35 2.78
C VAL A 424 -25.21 -42.74 2.36
N LEU A 425 -24.28 -43.69 2.17
CA LEU A 425 -24.55 -45.12 1.98
C LEU A 425 -24.83 -45.88 3.29
N LEU A 426 -24.13 -45.60 4.41
CA LEU A 426 -24.37 -46.30 5.68
C LEU A 426 -25.58 -45.76 6.47
N ASP A 427 -25.89 -44.46 6.38
CA ASP A 427 -27.15 -43.79 6.78
C ASP A 427 -28.28 -44.15 5.81
N PHE A 428 -27.97 -44.42 4.53
CA PHE A 428 -28.88 -45.12 3.63
C PHE A 428 -29.25 -46.48 4.21
N PHE A 429 -28.24 -47.28 4.55
CA PHE A 429 -28.43 -48.59 5.12
C PHE A 429 -29.09 -48.47 6.49
N LEU A 430 -28.70 -47.55 7.37
CA LEU A 430 -29.28 -47.34 8.70
C LEU A 430 -30.73 -46.85 8.62
N ASN A 431 -31.13 -46.00 7.67
CA ASN A 431 -32.55 -45.66 7.47
C ASN A 431 -33.33 -46.83 6.86
N LEU A 432 -32.74 -47.56 5.92
CA LEU A 432 -33.32 -48.80 5.38
C LEU A 432 -33.49 -49.86 6.49
N TRP A 433 -32.52 -49.95 7.39
CA TRP A 433 -32.45 -50.85 8.53
C TRP A 433 -33.32 -50.38 9.69
N VAL A 434 -33.52 -49.07 9.90
CA VAL A 434 -34.42 -48.53 10.93
C VAL A 434 -35.86 -48.64 10.46
N ASP A 435 -36.21 -48.39 9.19
CA ASP A 435 -37.56 -48.67 8.68
C ASP A 435 -37.82 -50.17 8.61
N LEU A 436 -36.82 -50.98 8.25
CA LEU A 436 -36.91 -52.44 8.36
C LEU A 436 -37.03 -52.87 9.82
N LEU A 437 -36.23 -52.36 10.75
CA LEU A 437 -36.27 -52.71 12.18
C LEU A 437 -37.50 -52.16 12.87
N VAL A 438 -38.05 -51.01 12.45
CA VAL A 438 -39.30 -50.44 12.96
C VAL A 438 -40.47 -51.19 12.36
N SER A 439 -40.44 -51.58 11.09
CA SER A 439 -41.46 -52.46 10.50
C SER A 439 -41.38 -53.88 11.05
N LEU A 440 -40.18 -54.41 11.31
CA LEU A 440 -39.94 -55.70 11.95
C LEU A 440 -40.25 -55.63 13.44
N ALA A 441 -39.98 -54.50 14.11
CA ALA A 441 -40.38 -54.24 15.49
C ALA A 441 -41.86 -53.94 15.59
N VAL A 442 -42.56 -53.47 14.56
CA VAL A 442 -44.03 -53.34 14.51
C VAL A 442 -44.67 -54.67 14.14
N ALA A 443 -44.00 -55.53 13.36
CA ALA A 443 -44.40 -56.91 13.16
C ALA A 443 -44.15 -57.76 14.42
N LEU A 444 -43.04 -57.52 15.13
CA LEU A 444 -42.69 -58.16 16.40
C LEU A 444 -43.46 -57.55 17.57
N LEU A 445 -43.72 -56.25 17.63
CA LEU A 445 -44.53 -55.57 18.65
C LEU A 445 -46.01 -55.68 18.33
N GLY A 446 -46.41 -55.83 17.07
CA GLY A 446 -47.74 -56.23 16.64
C GLY A 446 -47.97 -57.71 16.90
N GLY A 447 -46.95 -58.55 16.72
CA GLY A 447 -46.90 -59.94 17.13
C GLY A 447 -46.88 -60.11 18.64
N ILE A 448 -46.14 -59.27 19.38
CA ILE A 448 -46.10 -59.18 20.84
C ILE A 448 -47.36 -58.48 21.35
N TYR A 449 -48.00 -57.54 20.63
CA TYR A 449 -49.29 -56.96 20.99
C TYR A 449 -50.43 -57.92 20.70
N PHE A 450 -50.30 -58.80 19.69
CA PHE A 450 -51.19 -59.93 19.44
C PHE A 450 -50.96 -61.05 20.46
N LEU A 451 -49.70 -61.33 20.83
CA LEU A 451 -49.33 -62.22 21.93
C LEU A 451 -49.77 -61.64 23.26
N ILE A 452 -49.65 -60.33 23.50
CA ILE A 452 -50.13 -59.59 24.66
C ILE A 452 -51.65 -59.47 24.60
N ARG A 453 -52.31 -59.40 23.44
CA ARG A 453 -53.79 -59.50 23.34
C ARG A 453 -54.27 -60.93 23.60
N CYS A 454 -53.52 -61.94 23.17
CA CYS A 454 -53.77 -63.36 23.45
C CYS A 454 -53.45 -63.69 24.91
N LEU A 455 -52.39 -63.10 25.49
CA LEU A 455 -51.96 -63.25 26.88
C LEU A 455 -52.77 -62.37 27.82
N LEU A 456 -53.31 -61.22 27.41
CA LEU A 456 -54.26 -60.38 28.16
C LEU A 456 -55.71 -60.86 27.98
N ARG A 457 -55.99 -61.74 27.01
CA ARG A 457 -57.16 -62.62 27.03
C ARG A 457 -56.99 -63.80 27.99
N SER A 458 -55.76 -64.08 28.42
CA SER A 458 -55.50 -64.95 29.57
C SER A 458 -55.40 -64.08 30.82
N THR A 459 -56.05 -64.49 31.89
CA THR A 459 -56.30 -63.65 33.06
C THR A 459 -55.10 -63.58 34.00
N TRP A 460 -53.92 -63.10 33.58
CA TRP A 460 -52.81 -62.93 34.51
C TRP A 460 -51.94 -61.69 34.23
N ILE A 461 -51.79 -60.89 35.30
CA ILE A 461 -50.80 -59.81 35.53
C ILE A 461 -51.26 -58.39 35.14
N ARG A 462 -52.05 -57.82 36.05
CA ARG A 462 -51.91 -56.41 36.46
C ARG A 462 -50.62 -56.28 37.29
N THR A 463 -49.85 -55.23 37.01
CA THR A 463 -48.94 -54.41 37.86
C THR A 463 -47.49 -54.30 37.36
N GLY A 464 -47.10 -53.05 37.04
CA GLY A 464 -45.76 -52.51 37.30
C GLY A 464 -44.78 -52.44 36.14
N ALA A 465 -44.65 -51.24 35.52
CA ALA A 465 -43.38 -50.65 35.08
C ALA A 465 -43.61 -49.32 34.32
N PHE A 466 -43.65 -48.20 35.02
CA PHE A 466 -43.69 -46.84 34.45
C PHE A 466 -42.58 -45.95 35.06
N ALA A 467 -41.39 -46.50 35.29
CA ALA A 467 -40.34 -45.83 36.08
C ALA A 467 -38.91 -46.07 35.57
N GLY A 468 -38.71 -46.07 34.25
CA GLY A 468 -37.37 -46.26 33.64
C GLY A 468 -36.96 -45.22 32.59
N PHE A 469 -37.86 -44.33 32.16
CA PHE A 469 -37.65 -43.53 30.95
C PHE A 469 -37.41 -42.02 31.21
N LEU A 470 -37.29 -41.60 32.47
CA LEU A 470 -37.13 -40.19 32.86
C LEU A 470 -35.83 -39.88 33.63
N LEU A 471 -34.81 -40.72 33.52
CA LEU A 471 -33.57 -40.59 34.31
C LEU A 471 -32.26 -40.59 33.49
N ILE A 472 -32.29 -40.24 32.19
CA ILE A 472 -31.05 -40.07 31.39
C ILE A 472 -31.15 -38.85 30.45
N LEU A 473 -31.66 -37.72 30.95
CA LEU A 473 -31.70 -36.48 30.15
C LEU A 473 -31.43 -35.19 30.94
N GLY A 474 -30.80 -35.29 32.11
CA GLY A 474 -30.67 -34.16 33.04
C GLY A 474 -29.28 -33.91 33.63
N ALA A 475 -28.21 -34.51 33.11
CA ALA A 475 -26.89 -34.38 33.73
C ALA A 475 -25.74 -34.35 32.72
N LEU A 476 -25.61 -33.24 31.96
CA LEU A 476 -24.33 -32.83 31.37
C LEU A 476 -24.38 -31.39 30.81
N VAL A 477 -24.85 -30.43 31.61
CA VAL A 477 -24.82 -28.98 31.28
C VAL A 477 -24.20 -28.10 32.38
N GLU A 478 -23.58 -28.66 33.43
CA GLU A 478 -22.90 -27.81 34.44
C GLU A 478 -21.57 -28.40 34.87
N LEU A 479 -20.53 -28.14 34.07
CA LEU A 479 -19.14 -28.22 34.56
C LEU A 479 -18.20 -27.35 33.74
N LEU A 480 -18.42 -26.04 33.85
CA LEU A 480 -17.42 -25.02 33.58
C LEU A 480 -17.38 -24.09 34.80
N LYS A 481 -16.30 -24.16 35.61
CA LYS A 481 -15.52 -23.02 36.18
C LYS A 481 -14.79 -23.34 37.50
N CYS A 482 -13.46 -23.28 37.46
CA CYS A 482 -12.53 -22.55 38.37
C CYS A 482 -11.11 -23.13 38.20
N VAL A 483 -10.05 -22.43 37.74
CA VAL A 483 -9.33 -21.21 38.18
C VAL A 483 -8.00 -21.54 38.93
N THR A 484 -6.88 -21.28 38.22
CA THR A 484 -5.52 -20.78 38.60
C THR A 484 -4.57 -21.53 39.55
N LEU A 485 -3.27 -21.63 39.18
CA LEU A 485 -2.14 -20.86 39.76
C LEU A 485 -0.74 -21.11 39.12
N THR A 486 -0.17 -20.03 38.56
CA THR A 486 1.23 -19.47 38.53
C THR A 486 2.54 -20.30 38.60
N LYS A 487 3.48 -19.94 37.70
CA LYS A 487 4.90 -19.46 37.87
C LYS A 487 5.65 -19.72 36.54
N GLY A 488 6.52 -18.91 35.92
CA GLY A 488 7.28 -17.71 36.28
C GLY A 488 8.78 -17.95 36.02
N SER A 489 9.40 -17.35 35.00
CA SER A 489 10.86 -17.10 34.93
C SER A 489 11.27 -16.10 33.83
N GLN A 490 12.27 -15.28 34.15
CA GLN A 490 12.70 -14.01 33.54
C GLN A 490 13.85 -14.10 32.51
N GLY A 491 14.07 -12.97 31.80
CA GLY A 491 15.37 -12.49 31.29
C GLY A 491 15.57 -12.67 29.77
N ARG A 492 15.95 -11.69 28.96
CA ARG A 492 16.90 -10.58 29.16
C ARG A 492 16.65 -9.43 28.16
N ALA A 493 16.94 -8.21 28.62
CA ALA A 493 17.12 -7.03 27.80
C ALA A 493 18.42 -7.09 26.98
N ALA A 494 18.37 -6.60 25.75
CA ALA A 494 19.53 -6.21 24.96
C ALA A 494 19.27 -4.84 24.31
N THR A 495 20.31 -4.02 24.33
CA THR A 495 20.49 -2.62 23.92
C THR A 495 20.14 -2.32 22.45
N PRO A 496 19.89 -1.05 22.07
CA PRO A 496 19.23 -0.70 20.83
C PRO A 496 20.17 -0.91 19.62
N ALA A 497 19.85 -1.90 18.80
CA ALA A 497 20.38 -1.99 17.45
C ALA A 497 19.59 -1.02 16.55
N TYR A 498 20.31 -0.23 15.78
CA TYR A 498 19.78 0.70 14.78
C TYR A 498 19.03 -0.10 13.69
N ASP A 499 17.70 -0.13 13.76
CA ASP A 499 16.78 -0.98 12.95
C ASP A 499 15.67 -0.13 12.25
N GLY A 500 15.98 1.11 11.89
CA GLY A 500 15.04 2.02 11.22
C GLY A 500 15.33 2.17 9.73
N THR A 501 14.33 1.97 8.87
CA THR A 501 14.41 2.41 7.47
C THR A 501 14.47 3.95 7.41
N HIS A 502 15.34 4.53 6.58
CA HIS A 502 15.64 5.98 6.63
C HIS A 502 14.39 6.89 6.52
N ALA A 503 13.43 6.50 5.69
CA ALA A 503 12.21 7.26 5.45
C ALA A 503 11.17 7.12 6.58
N LYS A 504 11.10 5.96 7.25
CA LYS A 504 10.24 5.79 8.43
C LYS A 504 10.73 6.66 9.59
N GLU A 505 12.05 6.73 9.74
CA GLU A 505 12.68 7.55 10.76
C GLU A 505 12.54 9.04 10.46
N ALA A 506 12.55 9.44 9.19
CA ALA A 506 12.13 10.77 8.78
C ALA A 506 10.68 11.06 9.18
N GLY A 507 9.76 10.09 9.00
CA GLY A 507 8.38 10.23 9.46
C GLY A 507 8.24 10.50 10.96
N LYS A 508 9.04 9.82 11.79
CA LYS A 508 9.10 10.07 13.24
C LYS A 508 9.61 11.48 13.56
N ARG A 509 10.68 11.93 12.89
CA ARG A 509 11.24 13.29 13.05
C ARG A 509 10.26 14.37 12.61
N LEU A 510 9.60 14.19 11.47
CA LEU A 510 8.59 15.13 10.99
C LEU A 510 7.40 15.20 11.96
N ARG A 511 7.01 14.06 12.54
CA ARG A 511 5.95 14.04 13.55
C ARG A 511 6.35 14.81 14.82
N SER A 512 7.61 14.78 15.25
CA SER A 512 8.04 15.52 16.44
C SER A 512 8.01 17.04 16.27
N ILE A 513 8.16 17.55 15.04
CA ILE A 513 8.08 19.00 14.75
C ILE A 513 6.68 19.46 14.32
N THR A 514 5.72 18.53 14.16
CA THR A 514 4.34 18.86 13.77
C THR A 514 3.52 19.24 15.02
N PRO A 515 2.87 20.43 15.04
CA PRO A 515 2.01 20.81 16.14
C PRO A 515 0.82 19.83 16.33
N PRO A 516 0.34 19.58 17.56
CA PRO A 516 -0.83 18.75 17.79
C PRO A 516 -2.07 19.33 17.08
N GLY A 517 -2.74 18.53 16.25
CA GLY A 517 -3.93 18.97 15.51
C GLY A 517 -3.65 19.85 14.30
N ALA A 518 -2.37 19.98 13.88
CA ALA A 518 -1.99 20.78 12.72
C ALA A 518 -2.66 20.32 11.41
N ASN A 519 -3.05 21.29 10.59
CA ASN A 519 -3.47 21.07 9.21
C ASN A 519 -2.26 21.04 8.29
N ILE A 520 -2.04 19.90 7.63
CA ILE A 520 -0.87 19.67 6.79
C ILE A 520 -1.28 19.55 5.32
N ILE A 521 -0.56 20.27 4.46
CA ILE A 521 -0.56 20.03 3.02
C ILE A 521 0.75 19.34 2.62
N VAL A 522 0.65 18.32 1.78
CA VAL A 522 1.81 17.60 1.25
C VAL A 522 1.90 17.83 -0.25
N CYS A 523 3.06 18.22 -0.74
CA CYS A 523 3.40 18.27 -2.16
C CYS A 523 4.45 17.19 -2.46
N THR A 524 4.26 16.35 -3.47
CA THR A 524 5.25 15.33 -3.84
C THR A 524 5.49 15.26 -5.34
N SER A 525 6.72 14.94 -5.72
CA SER A 525 7.04 14.58 -7.10
C SER A 525 6.33 13.28 -7.51
N PRO A 526 5.95 13.11 -8.80
CA PRO A 526 5.32 11.89 -9.30
C PRO A 526 6.27 10.69 -9.41
N PHE A 527 7.56 10.85 -9.12
CA PHE A 527 8.53 9.76 -9.25
C PHE A 527 8.31 8.68 -8.19
N GLU A 528 8.59 7.42 -8.54
CA GLU A 528 8.26 6.28 -7.67
C GLU A 528 8.97 6.39 -6.31
N ARG A 529 10.27 6.73 -6.31
CA ARG A 529 11.04 6.94 -5.07
C ARG A 529 10.48 8.02 -4.13
N THR A 530 9.88 9.09 -4.65
CA THR A 530 9.29 10.15 -3.80
C THR A 530 7.95 9.71 -3.24
N THR A 531 7.12 9.02 -4.04
CA THR A 531 5.87 8.39 -3.60
C THR A 531 6.13 7.35 -2.50
N GLN A 532 7.12 6.47 -2.71
CA GLN A 532 7.53 5.48 -1.72
C GLN A 532 8.11 6.11 -0.44
N THR A 533 8.81 7.24 -0.56
CA THR A 533 9.32 7.98 0.60
C THR A 533 8.15 8.53 1.41
N LEU A 534 7.17 9.15 0.76
CA LEU A 534 6.00 9.71 1.42
C LEU A 534 5.19 8.64 2.17
N LEU A 535 4.99 7.47 1.56
CA LEU A 535 4.33 6.35 2.22
C LEU A 535 5.10 5.87 3.45
N ALA A 536 6.43 5.79 3.37
CA ALA A 536 7.27 5.41 4.50
C ALA A 536 7.25 6.48 5.62
N VAL A 537 7.17 7.77 5.26
CA VAL A 537 6.99 8.89 6.21
C VAL A 537 5.67 8.76 6.97
N TYR A 538 4.55 8.47 6.29
CA TYR A 538 3.27 8.20 6.96
C TYR A 538 3.34 7.00 7.90
N SER A 539 4.11 5.97 7.50
CA SER A 539 4.37 4.78 8.32
C SER A 539 5.18 5.07 9.59
N GLY A 540 5.92 6.18 9.60
CA GLY A 540 6.63 6.70 10.76
C GLY A 540 5.74 7.47 11.75
N GLY A 541 4.44 7.61 11.46
CA GLY A 541 3.47 8.32 12.31
C GLY A 541 3.24 9.79 11.90
N PHE A 542 3.83 10.25 10.79
CA PHE A 542 3.51 11.54 10.19
C PHE A 542 2.05 11.55 9.72
N GLY A 543 1.31 12.62 10.05
CA GLY A 543 -0.11 12.76 9.70
C GLY A 543 -1.12 12.32 10.77
N GLY A 544 -0.71 11.70 11.88
CA GLY A 544 -1.66 11.24 12.93
C GLY A 544 -1.81 9.71 13.00
N PRO A 545 -2.45 9.17 14.06
CA PRO A 545 -2.76 7.73 14.17
C PRO A 545 -3.59 7.20 12.97
N ASN A 546 -4.39 8.07 12.35
CA ASN A 546 -5.27 7.77 11.21
C ASN A 546 -5.02 8.67 9.99
N GLN A 547 -3.91 9.42 9.93
CA GLN A 547 -3.61 10.42 8.88
C GLN A 547 -4.52 11.66 8.85
N ASP A 548 -5.36 11.86 9.87
CA ASP A 548 -6.33 12.97 9.96
C ASP A 548 -5.70 14.39 9.94
N LEU A 549 -4.39 14.54 10.17
CA LEU A 549 -3.69 15.84 10.10
C LEU A 549 -3.40 16.26 8.65
N VAL A 550 -3.25 15.30 7.73
CA VAL A 550 -2.97 15.60 6.32
C VAL A 550 -4.28 15.89 5.60
N GLN A 551 -4.54 17.17 5.39
CA GLN A 551 -5.77 17.63 4.74
C GLN A 551 -5.71 17.44 3.22
N ARG A 552 -4.51 17.52 2.63
CA ARG A 552 -4.34 17.45 1.18
C ARG A 552 -2.99 16.89 0.76
N VAL A 553 -2.99 16.06 -0.28
CA VAL A 553 -1.79 15.59 -0.99
C VAL A 553 -1.86 16.04 -2.45
N HIS A 554 -0.88 16.81 -2.88
CA HIS A 554 -0.75 17.35 -4.23
C HIS A 554 0.47 16.74 -4.93
N VAL A 555 0.25 16.04 -6.04
CA VAL A 555 1.33 15.47 -6.85
C VAL A 555 1.64 16.45 -7.98
N ASP A 556 2.85 17.00 -8.02
CA ASP A 556 3.23 18.00 -9.03
C ASP A 556 4.47 17.58 -9.86
N PRO A 557 4.35 17.49 -11.19
CA PRO A 557 5.48 17.13 -12.05
C PRO A 557 6.58 18.21 -12.06
N GLN A 558 6.30 19.45 -11.66
CA GLN A 558 7.29 20.54 -11.67
C GLN A 558 8.35 20.40 -10.57
N ILE A 559 8.12 19.55 -9.57
CA ILE A 559 9.09 19.25 -8.50
C ILE A 559 9.76 17.88 -8.70
N ARG A 560 9.86 17.39 -9.94
CA ARG A 560 10.64 16.18 -10.27
C ARG A 560 12.15 16.46 -10.35
N GLU A 561 12.97 15.41 -10.38
CA GLU A 561 14.43 15.54 -10.52
C GLU A 561 14.81 16.09 -11.91
N GLN A 562 16.00 16.67 -12.06
CA GLN A 562 16.54 17.06 -13.37
C GLN A 562 16.59 15.87 -14.31
N GLU A 563 16.02 16.03 -15.50
CA GLU A 563 16.10 15.01 -16.53
C GLU A 563 17.51 15.01 -17.14
N PHE A 564 18.21 13.88 -17.08
CA PHE A 564 19.57 13.75 -17.62
C PHE A 564 19.64 13.07 -18.99
N GLY A 565 18.50 12.95 -19.68
CA GLY A 565 18.32 12.13 -20.88
C GLY A 565 17.43 10.91 -20.61
N ASN A 566 16.99 10.22 -21.67
CA ASN A 566 16.18 9.01 -21.55
C ASN A 566 16.92 7.86 -20.85
N PHE A 567 18.22 7.71 -21.14
CA PHE A 567 19.14 6.74 -20.53
C PHE A 567 20.52 7.38 -20.35
N GLN A 568 21.25 6.99 -19.29
CA GLN A 568 22.57 7.53 -18.96
C GLN A 568 23.68 6.53 -19.27
N ASP A 569 24.20 6.56 -20.50
CA ASP A 569 25.25 5.63 -20.95
C ASP A 569 26.62 5.94 -20.32
N PRO A 570 27.32 4.94 -19.72
CA PRO A 570 28.61 5.14 -19.07
C PRO A 570 29.67 5.75 -20.00
N GLY A 571 29.65 5.40 -21.29
CA GLY A 571 30.59 5.89 -22.31
C GLY A 571 30.40 7.36 -22.72
N LEU A 572 29.20 7.94 -22.54
CA LEU A 572 28.95 9.37 -22.80
C LEU A 572 29.56 10.27 -21.72
N THR A 573 29.75 9.74 -20.51
CA THR A 573 30.05 10.50 -19.29
C THR A 573 31.31 11.35 -19.38
N GLN A 574 32.37 10.89 -20.06
CA GLN A 574 33.65 11.62 -20.07
C GLN A 574 33.65 12.80 -21.03
N LYS A 575 33.06 12.66 -22.23
CA LYS A 575 32.88 13.80 -23.16
C LYS A 575 31.92 14.83 -22.57
N VAL A 576 30.80 14.36 -22.03
CA VAL A 576 29.79 15.20 -21.36
C VAL A 576 30.38 16.00 -20.21
N ARG A 577 31.22 15.38 -19.35
CA ARG A 577 31.88 16.11 -18.25
C ARG A 577 32.81 17.21 -18.73
N VAL A 578 33.57 16.97 -19.81
CA VAL A 578 34.48 17.98 -20.37
C VAL A 578 33.70 19.16 -20.95
N GLU A 579 32.58 18.88 -21.62
CA GLU A 579 31.69 19.93 -22.14
C GLU A 579 30.98 20.69 -21.01
N GLU A 580 30.48 19.98 -19.99
CA GLU A 580 29.82 20.56 -18.82
C GLU A 580 30.74 21.54 -18.08
N VAL A 581 32.03 21.19 -17.92
CA VAL A 581 33.02 22.08 -17.31
C VAL A 581 33.24 23.35 -18.14
N ARG A 582 33.21 23.27 -19.47
CA ARG A 582 33.39 24.44 -20.36
C ARG A 582 32.17 25.35 -20.39
N VAL A 583 30.97 24.78 -20.40
CA VAL A 583 29.70 25.53 -20.48
C VAL A 583 29.27 26.04 -19.11
N GLY A 584 29.58 25.29 -18.05
CA GLY A 584 29.11 25.54 -16.70
C GLY A 584 27.90 24.67 -16.37
N ARG A 585 27.97 24.00 -15.20
CA ARG A 585 26.99 23.03 -14.73
C ARG A 585 25.53 23.53 -14.72
N PHE A 586 25.32 24.82 -14.42
CA PHE A 586 23.98 25.38 -14.33
C PHE A 586 23.28 25.47 -15.70
N TYR A 587 24.03 25.85 -16.74
CA TYR A 587 23.50 26.12 -18.09
C TYR A 587 23.63 24.93 -19.04
N TYR A 588 24.45 23.94 -18.71
CA TYR A 588 24.73 22.83 -19.61
C TYR A 588 23.51 21.91 -19.77
N ARG A 589 23.07 21.71 -21.02
CA ARG A 589 21.96 20.84 -21.40
C ARG A 589 22.50 19.64 -22.18
N ARG A 590 22.33 18.43 -21.64
CA ARG A 590 22.69 17.19 -22.36
C ARG A 590 21.69 16.91 -23.49
N PRO A 591 22.03 16.06 -24.46
CA PRO A 591 21.08 15.61 -25.47
C PRO A 591 19.83 14.98 -24.83
N ASN A 592 18.64 15.42 -25.25
CA ASN A 592 17.34 14.97 -24.71
C ASN A 592 17.16 15.15 -23.20
N ALA A 593 17.85 16.12 -22.61
CA ALA A 593 17.89 16.36 -21.18
C ALA A 593 17.49 17.80 -20.83
N GLU A 594 17.37 18.04 -19.53
CA GLU A 594 17.09 19.32 -18.91
C GLU A 594 18.40 19.92 -18.35
N SER A 595 18.56 21.24 -18.35
CA SER A 595 19.63 21.96 -17.63
C SER A 595 19.16 22.38 -16.22
N SER A 596 20.07 22.76 -15.32
CA SER A 596 19.62 23.27 -14.01
C SER A 596 18.84 24.59 -14.12
N ALA A 597 19.10 25.39 -15.17
CA ALA A 597 18.30 26.57 -15.50
C ALA A 597 16.85 26.20 -15.88
N ASP A 598 16.65 25.16 -16.69
CA ASP A 598 15.30 24.70 -17.04
C ASP A 598 14.54 24.19 -15.78
N VAL A 599 15.24 23.50 -14.88
CA VAL A 599 14.67 23.07 -13.60
C VAL A 599 14.30 24.28 -12.72
N PHE A 600 15.14 25.31 -12.69
CA PHE A 600 14.89 26.56 -11.97
C PHE A 600 13.59 27.22 -12.47
N ASP A 601 13.37 27.27 -13.78
CA ASP A 601 12.16 27.89 -14.36
C ASP A 601 10.89 27.15 -13.94
N ARG A 602 10.85 25.81 -14.02
CA ARG A 602 9.66 25.04 -13.59
C ARG A 602 9.45 25.04 -12.08
N VAL A 603 10.52 25.10 -11.29
CA VAL A 603 10.42 25.20 -9.83
C VAL A 603 9.90 26.58 -9.42
N THR A 604 10.28 27.63 -10.14
CA THR A 604 9.73 28.99 -9.95
C THR A 604 8.23 28.99 -10.23
N GLN A 605 7.79 28.38 -11.34
CA GLN A 605 6.36 28.22 -11.64
C GLN A 605 5.61 27.39 -10.57
N PHE A 606 6.26 26.39 -9.97
CA PHE A 606 5.69 25.67 -8.82
C PHE A 606 5.55 26.57 -7.60
N TRP A 607 6.53 27.41 -7.29
CA TRP A 607 6.43 28.40 -6.20
C TRP A 607 5.30 29.40 -6.44
N ASP A 608 5.18 29.92 -7.67
CA ASP A 608 4.10 30.83 -8.07
C ASP A 608 2.73 30.16 -7.90
N LYS A 609 2.61 28.87 -8.25
CA LYS A 609 1.38 28.09 -8.02
C LYS A 609 1.10 27.85 -6.54
N LEU A 610 2.14 27.64 -5.74
CA LEU A 610 2.02 27.33 -4.32
C LEU A 610 1.59 28.56 -3.52
N PHE A 611 2.22 29.71 -3.76
CA PHE A 611 1.96 30.96 -3.05
C PHE A 611 0.92 31.86 -3.73
N GLY A 612 0.79 31.79 -5.06
CA GLY A 612 -0.02 32.70 -5.86
C GLY A 612 0.53 34.12 -5.87
N ASP A 613 -0.36 35.07 -6.05
CA ASP A 613 -0.13 36.53 -5.92
C ASP A 613 -0.24 37.01 -4.46
N PHE A 614 -0.25 36.09 -3.49
CA PHE A 614 -0.54 36.36 -2.07
C PHE A 614 -1.93 36.99 -1.81
N THR A 615 -2.81 37.13 -2.81
CA THR A 615 -4.16 37.70 -2.65
C THR A 615 -5.23 36.64 -2.33
N GLY A 616 -4.85 35.35 -2.28
CA GLY A 616 -5.74 34.23 -1.98
C GLY A 616 -5.93 33.22 -3.11
N ASN A 617 -5.21 33.38 -4.23
CA ASN A 617 -5.32 32.48 -5.39
C ASN A 617 -4.31 31.33 -5.40
N GLY A 618 -3.34 31.34 -4.47
CA GLY A 618 -2.30 30.31 -4.34
C GLY A 618 -2.81 29.03 -3.69
N MET A 619 -2.18 27.89 -3.97
CA MET A 619 -2.59 26.60 -3.41
C MET A 619 -2.59 26.58 -1.86
N LEU A 620 -1.70 27.34 -1.22
CA LEU A 620 -1.64 27.47 0.24
C LEU A 620 -2.73 28.38 0.83
N THR A 621 -3.40 29.19 0.01
CA THR A 621 -4.35 30.23 0.46
C THR A 621 -5.76 30.10 -0.12
N ARG A 622 -5.95 29.23 -1.10
CA ARG A 622 -7.22 29.03 -1.82
C ARG A 622 -8.25 28.20 -1.06
N ASP A 623 -7.81 27.29 -0.20
CA ASP A 623 -8.71 26.41 0.55
C ASP A 623 -9.26 27.15 1.79
N GLU A 624 -10.48 26.81 2.23
CA GLU A 624 -11.07 27.40 3.46
C GLU A 624 -10.27 27.05 4.74
N VAL A 625 -9.43 26.01 4.65
CA VAL A 625 -8.60 25.53 5.74
C VAL A 625 -7.25 26.24 5.73
N LYS A 626 -6.90 26.90 6.83
CA LYS A 626 -5.54 27.39 7.06
C LYS A 626 -4.61 26.20 7.34
N TYR A 627 -3.57 26.06 6.51
CA TYR A 627 -2.51 25.08 6.71
C TYR A 627 -1.48 25.60 7.71
N ASP A 628 -1.04 24.75 8.63
CA ASP A 628 0.02 25.07 9.60
C ASP A 628 1.40 24.63 9.08
N MET A 629 1.43 23.55 8.29
CA MET A 629 2.67 22.99 7.73
C MET A 629 2.48 22.55 6.26
N CYS A 630 3.45 22.89 5.42
CA CYS A 630 3.59 22.38 4.06
C CYS A 630 4.81 21.45 3.96
N LEU A 631 4.60 20.17 3.68
CA LEU A 631 5.68 19.21 3.41
C LEU A 631 5.87 19.03 1.92
N VAL A 632 7.08 19.26 1.40
CA VAL A 632 7.46 18.99 0.02
C VAL A 632 8.42 17.79 -0.04
N VAL A 633 8.00 16.69 -0.66
CA VAL A 633 8.83 15.49 -0.86
C VAL A 633 9.36 15.45 -2.29
N THR A 634 10.67 15.67 -2.46
CA THR A 634 11.30 15.82 -3.78
C THR A 634 12.76 15.33 -3.77
N HIS A 635 13.62 15.89 -4.62
CA HIS A 635 14.93 15.38 -4.98
C HIS A 635 16.05 16.36 -4.63
N GLY A 636 17.28 15.87 -4.57
CA GLY A 636 18.40 16.64 -4.00
C GLY A 636 18.69 17.93 -4.76
N LEU A 637 18.75 17.87 -6.10
CA LEU A 637 19.00 19.06 -6.91
C LEU A 637 17.78 19.99 -6.94
N THR A 638 16.58 19.42 -7.06
CA THR A 638 15.32 20.18 -7.03
C THR A 638 15.20 21.00 -5.76
N ILE A 639 15.53 20.45 -4.58
CA ILE A 639 15.50 21.20 -3.30
C ILE A 639 16.48 22.38 -3.35
N ARG A 640 17.69 22.19 -3.86
CA ARG A 640 18.67 23.28 -3.96
C ARG A 640 18.19 24.41 -4.86
N LEU A 641 17.50 24.08 -5.95
CA LEU A 641 16.92 25.07 -6.85
C LEU A 641 15.68 25.74 -6.22
N MET A 642 14.86 24.99 -5.48
CA MET A 642 13.77 25.56 -4.69
C MET A 642 14.28 26.59 -3.68
N LEU A 643 15.38 26.28 -2.99
CA LEU A 643 16.04 27.21 -2.07
C LEU A 643 16.71 28.38 -2.80
N MET A 644 17.29 28.15 -3.98
CA MET A 644 17.83 29.21 -4.82
C MET A 644 16.75 30.22 -5.22
N CYS A 645 15.55 29.76 -5.60
CA CYS A 645 14.42 30.64 -5.88
C CYS A 645 13.99 31.41 -4.63
N LEU A 646 13.84 30.73 -3.49
CA LEU A 646 13.29 31.32 -2.27
C LEU A 646 14.23 32.34 -1.60
N PHE A 647 15.54 32.09 -1.66
CA PHE A 647 16.56 32.93 -1.03
C PHE A 647 17.35 33.79 -2.03
N GLU A 648 16.90 33.83 -3.28
CA GLU A 648 17.50 34.62 -4.37
C GLU A 648 19.01 34.38 -4.51
N TRP A 649 19.43 33.12 -4.39
CA TRP A 649 20.85 32.78 -4.49
C TRP A 649 21.37 32.98 -5.91
N SER A 650 22.59 33.52 -6.01
CA SER A 650 23.27 33.59 -7.30
C SER A 650 23.60 32.18 -7.83
N VAL A 651 23.79 32.05 -9.14
CA VAL A 651 24.19 30.79 -9.78
C VAL A 651 25.48 30.25 -9.16
N GLU A 652 26.40 31.14 -8.83
CA GLU A 652 27.66 30.78 -8.19
C GLU A 652 27.46 30.29 -6.76
N THR A 653 26.50 30.84 -6.01
CA THR A 653 26.12 30.34 -4.68
C THR A 653 25.47 28.97 -4.82
N PHE A 654 24.49 28.81 -5.71
CA PHE A 654 23.87 27.51 -5.98
C PHE A 654 24.88 26.42 -6.30
N GLY A 655 25.88 26.72 -7.13
CA GLY A 655 26.95 25.79 -7.51
C GLY A 655 27.76 25.26 -6.31
N THR A 656 27.79 26.00 -5.21
CA THR A 656 28.50 25.65 -3.97
C THR A 656 27.69 24.84 -2.97
N VAL A 657 26.36 24.86 -3.07
CA VAL A 657 25.47 24.17 -2.12
C VAL A 657 25.53 22.67 -2.38
N TRP A 658 25.64 21.88 -1.33
CA TRP A 658 25.68 20.43 -1.43
C TRP A 658 24.26 19.86 -1.51
N ASN A 659 24.12 18.70 -2.17
CA ASN A 659 22.86 17.97 -2.12
C ASN A 659 22.63 17.45 -0.71
N LEU A 660 21.41 17.61 -0.18
CA LEU A 660 20.98 16.96 1.06
C LEU A 660 21.19 15.44 0.98
N GLY A 661 21.49 14.78 2.09
CA GLY A 661 21.51 13.32 2.19
C GLY A 661 20.12 12.68 2.01
N ASN A 662 20.08 11.35 1.87
CA ASN A 662 18.82 10.63 1.72
C ASN A 662 17.95 10.79 2.99
N CYS A 663 16.69 11.19 2.83
CA CYS A 663 15.77 11.50 3.95
C CYS A 663 16.24 12.62 4.90
N GLU A 664 17.19 13.46 4.47
CA GLU A 664 17.44 14.75 5.10
C GLU A 664 16.38 15.77 4.66
N HIS A 665 16.07 16.70 5.55
CA HIS A 665 15.07 17.73 5.31
C HIS A 665 15.50 19.08 5.83
N ILE A 666 15.06 20.13 5.15
CA ILE A 666 15.23 21.51 5.57
C ILE A 666 13.87 22.03 6.02
N ALA A 667 13.79 22.49 7.26
CA ALA A 667 12.64 23.19 7.81
C ALA A 667 12.83 24.69 7.64
N LEU A 668 11.77 25.35 7.18
CA LEU A 668 11.69 26.80 7.01
C LEU A 668 10.58 27.33 7.91
N GLN A 669 10.88 28.37 8.67
CA GLN A 669 9.93 29.03 9.55
C GLN A 669 9.51 30.38 8.96
N LYS A 670 8.21 30.65 9.03
CA LYS A 670 7.65 31.94 8.63
C LYS A 670 8.03 33.02 9.66
N ASN A 671 8.57 34.13 9.17
CA ASN A 671 8.77 35.36 9.94
C ASN A 671 7.77 36.42 9.47
N LEU A 672 6.84 36.80 10.36
CA LEU A 672 5.77 37.78 10.07
C LEU A 672 6.26 39.23 10.05
N GLU A 673 7.41 39.53 10.67
CA GLU A 673 7.97 40.89 10.68
C GLU A 673 8.65 41.20 9.35
N THR A 674 9.43 40.25 8.86
CA THR A 674 10.16 40.38 7.58
C THR A 674 9.33 39.95 6.38
N CYS A 675 8.19 39.28 6.60
CA CYS A 675 7.39 38.63 5.55
C CYS A 675 8.27 37.74 4.66
N LYS A 676 9.09 36.89 5.30
CA LYS A 676 9.99 35.94 4.64
C LYS A 676 9.99 34.60 5.36
N TYR A 677 10.39 33.55 4.65
CA TYR A 677 10.74 32.27 5.27
C TYR A 677 12.23 32.26 5.56
N GLU A 678 12.59 31.83 6.77
CA GLU A 678 13.96 31.73 7.25
C GLU A 678 14.28 30.26 7.58
N PHE A 679 15.56 29.89 7.56
CA PHE A 679 15.97 28.53 7.94
C PHE A 679 15.66 28.29 9.42
N CYS A 680 14.96 27.19 9.72
CA CYS A 680 14.80 26.70 11.08
C CYS A 680 15.79 25.54 11.28
N VAL A 681 16.94 25.85 11.88
CA VAL A 681 18.06 24.92 12.04
C VAL A 681 17.67 23.78 12.98
N GLU A 682 16.94 24.09 14.05
CA GLU A 682 16.55 23.16 15.10
C GLU A 682 15.57 22.10 14.59
N GLU A 683 14.69 22.47 13.66
CA GLU A 683 13.70 21.57 13.06
C GLU A 683 14.21 20.88 11.78
N SER A 684 15.37 21.31 11.26
CA SER A 684 16.03 20.67 10.11
C SER A 684 16.75 19.38 10.51
N TRP A 685 16.94 18.47 9.55
CA TRP A 685 17.72 17.26 9.75
C TRP A 685 18.73 17.03 8.62
N PRO A 686 20.04 16.99 8.93
CA PRO A 686 20.66 17.32 10.22
C PRO A 686 20.38 18.78 10.63
N ALA A 687 20.53 19.10 11.92
CA ALA A 687 20.25 20.42 12.47
C ALA A 687 21.33 21.44 12.06
N ARG A 688 21.33 21.81 10.78
CA ARG A 688 22.24 22.78 10.15
C ARG A 688 21.58 23.37 8.91
N VAL A 689 22.07 24.55 8.48
CA VAL A 689 21.76 25.06 7.15
C VAL A 689 22.39 24.15 6.06
N PRO A 690 21.90 24.20 4.81
CA PRO A 690 22.53 23.46 3.72
C PRO A 690 24.02 23.77 3.63
N TRP A 691 24.83 22.72 3.58
CA TRP A 691 26.28 22.88 3.51
C TRP A 691 26.68 23.54 2.18
N ALA A 692 27.54 24.56 2.24
CA ALA A 692 28.02 25.26 1.05
C ALA A 692 29.48 25.71 1.24
N THR A 693 30.25 25.62 0.15
CA THR A 693 31.69 25.97 0.16
C THR A 693 32.05 26.93 -0.96
N ARG A 694 32.67 28.07 -0.66
CA ARG A 694 33.02 29.08 -1.67
C ARG A 694 34.53 29.20 -1.86
N GLN A 695 34.99 29.04 -3.09
CA GLN A 695 36.39 29.34 -3.41
C GLN A 695 36.64 30.85 -3.32
N ALA A 696 37.73 31.21 -2.65
CA ALA A 696 38.22 32.56 -2.53
C ALA A 696 39.74 32.59 -2.73
N TRP A 697 40.23 33.72 -3.23
CA TRP A 697 41.65 34.01 -3.36
C TRP A 697 41.95 35.24 -2.52
N ILE A 698 42.80 35.06 -1.51
CA ILE A 698 43.08 36.09 -0.52
C ILE A 698 44.44 36.71 -0.84
N VAL A 699 44.46 38.03 -0.90
CA VAL A 699 45.68 38.82 -1.04
C VAL A 699 45.93 39.53 0.26
N LEU A 700 47.09 39.25 0.87
CA LEU A 700 47.56 39.96 2.04
C LEU A 700 48.36 41.19 1.60
N ALA A 701 48.26 42.28 2.35
CA ALA A 701 49.01 43.52 2.13
C ALA A 701 50.52 43.29 2.16
N THR A 702 50.97 42.28 2.89
CA THR A 702 52.37 41.85 2.99
C THR A 702 52.86 41.03 1.79
N ALA A 703 51.96 40.57 0.90
CA ALA A 703 52.33 39.74 -0.23
C ALA A 703 53.09 40.55 -1.30
N PRO A 704 54.32 40.14 -1.69
CA PRO A 704 55.18 40.90 -2.58
C PRO A 704 54.55 41.04 -3.98
N LYS A 705 54.58 42.25 -4.54
CA LYS A 705 54.11 42.50 -5.91
C LYS A 705 55.15 41.99 -6.92
N PRO A 706 54.76 41.20 -7.94
CA PRO A 706 55.69 40.74 -8.97
C PRO A 706 56.22 41.93 -9.80
N GLN A 707 57.48 42.32 -9.57
CA GLN A 707 58.05 43.55 -10.13
C GLN A 707 58.02 43.57 -11.66
N GLU A 708 58.30 42.43 -12.30
CA GLU A 708 58.27 42.31 -13.76
C GLU A 708 56.87 42.58 -14.35
N LEU A 709 55.81 42.06 -13.73
CA LEU A 709 54.44 42.28 -14.21
C LEU A 709 53.97 43.72 -13.95
N VAL A 710 54.33 44.30 -12.80
CA VAL A 710 54.01 45.70 -12.47
C VAL A 710 54.70 46.65 -13.46
N HIS A 711 55.96 46.39 -13.82
CA HIS A 711 56.69 47.18 -14.82
C HIS A 711 56.08 47.07 -16.22
N ARG A 712 55.57 45.89 -16.60
CA ARG A 712 54.83 45.72 -17.86
C ARG A 712 53.51 46.48 -17.84
N LEU A 713 52.77 46.42 -16.72
CA LEU A 713 51.52 47.15 -16.55
C LEU A 713 51.74 48.67 -16.67
N SER A 714 52.79 49.23 -16.04
CA SER A 714 53.06 50.66 -16.14
C SER A 714 53.35 51.10 -17.57
N LYS A 715 54.12 50.32 -18.33
CA LYS A 715 54.36 50.59 -19.76
C LYS A 715 53.08 50.54 -20.60
N LEU A 716 52.17 49.61 -20.30
CA LEU A 716 50.87 49.53 -20.98
C LEU A 716 49.98 50.73 -20.63
N GLN A 717 50.00 51.18 -19.38
CA GLN A 717 49.28 52.38 -18.93
C GLN A 717 49.83 53.65 -19.59
N GLU A 718 51.16 53.81 -19.67
CA GLU A 718 51.80 54.91 -20.41
C GLU A 718 51.45 54.87 -21.91
N ALA A 719 51.44 53.68 -22.52
CA ALA A 719 51.02 53.52 -23.91
C ALA A 719 49.56 53.92 -24.12
N ARG A 720 48.69 53.60 -23.15
CA ARG A 720 47.28 53.98 -23.16
C ARG A 720 47.09 55.50 -23.06
N GLU A 721 47.82 56.18 -22.18
CA GLU A 721 47.77 57.64 -22.07
C GLU A 721 48.21 58.31 -23.38
N LYS A 722 49.31 57.86 -23.98
CA LYS A 722 49.78 58.37 -25.29
C LYS A 722 48.77 58.14 -26.42
N LEU A 723 48.06 57.01 -26.42
CA LEU A 723 47.00 56.72 -27.38
C LEU A 723 45.77 57.62 -27.19
N LEU A 724 45.44 58.00 -25.95
CA LEU A 724 44.34 58.92 -25.68
C LEU A 724 44.65 60.36 -26.08
N GLU A 725 45.93 60.75 -26.07
CA GLU A 725 46.40 62.07 -26.50
C GLU A 725 46.57 62.21 -28.03
N ALA A 726 46.54 61.09 -28.76
CA ALA A 726 46.72 61.09 -30.21
C ALA A 726 45.43 61.43 -30.97
N GLU A 727 45.51 62.33 -31.95
CA GLU A 727 44.40 62.64 -32.85
C GLU A 727 44.15 61.48 -33.83
N ASN A 728 42.89 61.03 -33.95
CA ASN A 728 42.42 59.94 -34.84
C ASN A 728 42.73 58.48 -34.43
N VAL A 729 42.68 58.14 -33.14
CA VAL A 729 42.71 56.73 -32.70
C VAL A 729 41.31 56.11 -32.74
N ALA A 730 41.19 54.91 -33.30
CA ALA A 730 39.92 54.19 -33.33
C ALA A 730 39.59 53.63 -31.93
N ASP A 731 38.36 53.83 -31.46
CA ASP A 731 37.87 53.31 -30.16
C ASP A 731 38.17 51.81 -29.95
N THR A 732 38.20 51.04 -31.04
CA THR A 732 38.53 49.62 -31.02
C THR A 732 39.97 49.30 -30.59
N GLU A 733 40.93 50.19 -30.84
CA GLU A 733 42.33 50.02 -30.43
C GLU A 733 42.50 50.30 -28.93
N ILE A 734 41.82 51.34 -28.44
CA ILE A 734 41.76 51.66 -27.01
C ILE A 734 41.11 50.51 -26.25
N ALA A 735 39.98 49.96 -26.75
CA ALA A 735 39.30 48.84 -26.12
C ALA A 735 40.16 47.56 -26.06
N LYS A 736 40.97 47.29 -27.11
CA LYS A 736 41.92 46.16 -27.10
C LYS A 736 43.01 46.36 -26.04
N LEU A 737 43.54 47.57 -25.93
CA LEU A 737 44.56 47.88 -24.93
C LEU A 737 44.00 47.83 -23.50
N ASP A 738 42.79 48.34 -23.28
CA ASP A 738 42.08 48.25 -22.01
C ASP A 738 41.87 46.79 -21.58
N LYS A 739 41.54 45.88 -22.52
CA LYS A 739 41.45 44.45 -22.25
C LYS A 739 42.81 43.87 -21.82
N ILE A 740 43.90 44.22 -22.49
CA ILE A 740 45.25 43.73 -22.15
C ILE A 740 45.67 44.23 -20.76
N ILE A 741 45.37 45.49 -20.44
CA ILE A 741 45.62 46.07 -19.11
C ILE A 741 44.84 45.30 -18.06
N ASP A 742 43.54 45.06 -18.28
CA ASP A 742 42.69 44.33 -17.35
C ASP A 742 43.17 42.88 -17.14
N ASP A 743 43.55 42.18 -18.21
CA ASP A 743 44.15 40.84 -18.15
C ASP A 743 45.46 40.83 -17.34
N MET A 744 46.30 41.87 -17.50
CA MET A 744 47.56 42.04 -16.75
C MET A 744 47.31 42.33 -15.26
N GLU A 745 46.33 43.18 -14.95
CA GLU A 745 45.92 43.46 -13.57
C GLU A 745 45.42 42.19 -12.87
N ASN A 746 44.64 41.38 -13.58
CA ASN A 746 44.23 40.05 -13.12
C ASN A 746 45.42 39.11 -12.88
N GLN A 747 46.42 39.09 -13.78
CA GLN A 747 47.64 38.29 -13.58
C GLN A 747 48.43 38.71 -12.34
N ILE A 748 48.56 40.02 -12.10
CA ILE A 748 49.23 40.56 -10.90
C ILE A 748 48.47 40.16 -9.65
N LEU A 749 47.14 40.34 -9.64
CA LEU A 749 46.29 39.98 -8.52
C LEU A 749 46.42 38.48 -8.22
N ARG A 750 46.40 37.65 -9.27
CA ARG A 750 46.51 36.20 -9.19
C ARG A 750 47.84 35.74 -8.60
N ALA A 751 48.95 36.31 -9.08
CA ALA A 751 50.29 35.97 -8.63
C ALA A 751 50.54 36.27 -7.14
N ARG A 752 49.78 37.20 -6.56
CA ARG A 752 49.85 37.58 -5.14
C ARG A 752 48.88 36.82 -4.26
N SER A 753 47.95 36.08 -4.86
CA SER A 753 46.83 35.49 -4.15
C SER A 753 47.14 34.09 -3.63
N GLU A 754 46.70 33.82 -2.41
CA GLU A 754 46.67 32.48 -1.84
C GLU A 754 45.26 31.88 -1.98
N ALA A 755 45.18 30.61 -2.36
CA ALA A 755 43.91 29.92 -2.57
C ALA A 755 43.32 29.41 -1.24
N TYR A 756 42.07 29.77 -0.97
CA TYR A 756 41.31 29.29 0.18
C TYR A 756 39.89 28.87 -0.19
N THR A 757 39.33 27.94 0.57
CA THR A 757 37.92 27.56 0.51
C THR A 757 37.22 28.03 1.78
N VAL A 758 36.19 28.85 1.64
CA VAL A 758 35.30 29.27 2.72
C VAL A 758 34.25 28.19 2.93
N ILE A 759 34.27 27.51 4.07
CA ILE A 759 33.24 26.52 4.45
C ILE A 759 32.04 27.19 5.13
N ASN A 760 30.92 26.48 5.31
CA ASN A 760 29.69 27.06 5.91
C ASN A 760 29.25 28.39 5.30
N TYR A 761 29.42 28.55 3.99
CA TYR A 761 29.25 29.85 3.31
C TYR A 761 27.84 30.45 3.47
N LEU A 762 26.82 29.60 3.62
CA LEU A 762 25.44 30.06 3.79
C LEU A 762 25.13 30.60 5.19
N GLU A 763 25.92 30.27 6.22
CA GLU A 763 25.77 30.82 7.58
C GLU A 763 26.23 32.28 7.67
N ILE A 764 27.05 32.72 6.71
CA ILE A 764 27.50 34.10 6.62
C ILE A 764 26.31 34.96 6.15
N THR A 765 25.97 35.97 6.93
CA THR A 765 24.87 36.89 6.65
C THR A 765 25.13 37.69 5.37
N GLN A 766 24.07 38.01 4.63
CA GLN A 766 24.18 38.85 3.45
C GLN A 766 24.32 40.34 3.86
N PRO A 767 25.14 41.16 3.17
CA PRO A 767 26.03 40.80 2.06
C PRO A 767 27.35 40.15 2.53
N ARG A 768 27.61 38.92 2.08
CA ARG A 768 28.73 38.07 2.56
C ARG A 768 30.13 38.66 2.31
N THR A 769 30.26 39.48 1.27
CA THR A 769 31.50 40.18 0.93
C THR A 769 31.91 41.22 1.96
N MET A 770 30.98 41.67 2.82
CA MET A 770 31.26 42.62 3.90
C MET A 770 31.57 41.94 5.24
N GLN A 771 31.30 40.63 5.36
CA GLN A 771 31.45 39.88 6.61
C GLN A 771 32.86 39.26 6.72
N ILE A 772 33.89 40.10 6.68
CA ILE A 772 35.29 39.66 6.56
C ILE A 772 35.71 38.75 7.72
N SER A 773 35.40 39.13 8.97
CA SER A 773 35.75 38.33 10.16
C SER A 773 35.11 36.94 10.12
N GLU A 774 33.83 36.85 9.74
CA GLU A 774 33.13 35.56 9.59
C GLU A 774 33.72 34.70 8.47
N VAL A 775 34.19 35.32 7.38
CA VAL A 775 34.87 34.63 6.29
C VAL A 775 36.19 34.03 6.77
N ILE A 776 37.01 34.79 7.49
CA ILE A 776 38.32 34.36 7.99
C ILE A 776 38.20 33.16 8.94
N CYS A 777 37.18 33.18 9.81
CA CYS A 777 36.89 32.07 10.73
C CYS A 777 36.54 30.75 10.02
N ARG A 778 36.29 30.76 8.71
CA ARG A 778 35.84 29.61 7.92
C ARG A 778 36.78 29.25 6.77
N LEU A 779 38.02 29.73 6.79
CA LEU A 779 38.99 29.46 5.73
C LEU A 779 39.66 28.10 5.90
N VAL A 780 39.69 27.34 4.81
CA VAL A 780 40.49 26.12 4.64
C VAL A 780 41.48 26.36 3.51
N ALA A 781 42.75 26.02 3.72
CA ALA A 781 43.80 26.27 2.73
C ALA A 781 43.64 25.37 1.49
N GLY A 782 43.69 25.97 0.29
CA GLY A 782 43.57 25.29 -0.99
C GLY A 782 42.13 25.15 -1.49
N HIS A 783 41.99 24.65 -2.73
CA HIS A 783 40.71 24.42 -3.41
C HIS A 783 40.41 22.96 -3.70
N ASP A 784 41.42 22.09 -3.60
CA ASP A 784 41.30 20.66 -3.89
C ASP A 784 40.91 19.88 -2.63
N HIS A 785 39.58 19.82 -2.41
CA HIS A 785 38.98 19.13 -1.28
C HIS A 785 37.97 18.07 -1.73
N GLN A 786 38.08 17.58 -2.96
CA GLN A 786 37.17 16.55 -3.46
C GLN A 786 37.27 15.28 -2.60
N GLY A 787 36.14 14.76 -2.17
CA GLY A 787 36.05 13.55 -1.34
C GLY A 787 36.15 13.77 0.18
N LYS A 788 36.42 15.00 0.65
CA LYS A 788 36.43 15.31 2.09
C LYS A 788 35.02 15.59 2.61
N SER A 789 34.70 15.08 3.79
CA SER A 789 33.47 15.37 4.53
C SER A 789 33.46 16.80 5.11
N PRO A 790 32.27 17.38 5.38
CA PRO A 790 32.14 18.65 6.10
C PRO A 790 32.92 18.67 7.42
N GLU A 791 32.90 17.58 8.17
CA GLU A 791 33.55 17.45 9.47
C GLU A 791 35.08 17.46 9.35
N GLU A 792 35.64 16.77 8.34
CA GLU A 792 37.07 16.82 8.03
C GLU A 792 37.50 18.23 7.61
N MET A 793 36.71 18.92 6.77
CA MET A 793 37.03 20.28 6.37
C MET A 793 36.96 21.27 7.55
N GLN A 794 36.05 21.07 8.49
CA GLN A 794 35.96 21.89 9.70
C GLN A 794 37.21 21.76 10.59
N GLN A 795 37.84 20.58 10.61
CA GLN A 795 39.10 20.36 11.33
C GLN A 795 40.32 20.97 10.61
N MET A 796 40.19 21.28 9.33
CA MET A 796 41.24 21.89 8.51
C MET A 796 41.18 23.42 8.46
N VAL A 797 40.25 24.04 9.21
CA VAL A 797 40.18 25.50 9.33
C VAL A 797 41.53 26.02 9.83
N VAL A 798 42.01 27.11 9.24
CA VAL A 798 43.30 27.70 9.62
C VAL A 798 43.38 27.93 11.13
N ASP A 799 44.58 27.77 11.69
CA ASP A 799 44.81 28.01 13.12
C ASP A 799 44.53 29.47 13.52
N GLU A 800 44.35 29.68 14.82
CA GLU A 800 43.96 30.98 15.39
C GLU A 800 45.03 32.06 15.12
N ALA A 801 46.31 31.71 15.24
CA ALA A 801 47.42 32.63 14.98
C ALA A 801 47.44 33.14 13.52
N ARG A 802 47.17 32.25 12.55
CA ARG A 802 47.09 32.64 11.14
C ARG A 802 45.85 33.47 10.84
N ARG A 803 44.72 33.19 11.51
CA ARG A 803 43.49 33.98 11.38
C ARG A 803 43.67 35.43 11.85
N GLU A 804 44.26 35.64 13.02
CA GLU A 804 44.53 37.00 13.55
C GLU A 804 45.43 37.80 12.61
N ASN A 805 46.48 37.17 12.07
CA ASN A 805 47.36 37.81 11.09
C ASN A 805 46.62 38.19 9.80
N MET A 806 45.74 37.31 9.29
CA MET A 806 44.94 37.60 8.11
C MET A 806 43.96 38.75 8.33
N GLU A 807 43.27 38.78 9.47
CA GLU A 807 42.29 39.82 9.78
C GLU A 807 42.90 41.23 9.78
N GLN A 808 44.15 41.35 10.23
CA GLN A 808 44.87 42.62 10.24
C GLN A 808 45.46 43.01 8.88
N ASN A 809 45.71 42.04 7.98
CA ASN A 809 46.53 42.24 6.77
C ASN A 809 45.82 41.90 5.45
N ILE A 810 44.51 41.64 5.41
CA ILE A 810 43.81 41.41 4.13
C ILE A 810 43.73 42.69 3.31
N GLU A 811 44.31 42.67 2.11
CA GLU A 811 44.20 43.73 1.12
C GLU A 811 42.94 43.57 0.25
N PHE A 812 42.68 42.34 -0.19
CA PHE A 812 41.61 42.00 -1.13
C PHE A 812 41.21 40.52 -1.03
N ILE A 813 39.91 40.23 -1.22
CA ILE A 813 39.36 38.87 -1.36
C ILE A 813 38.71 38.76 -2.73
N ASP A 814 39.30 37.97 -3.61
CA ASP A 814 38.77 37.68 -4.94
C ASP A 814 37.87 36.44 -4.88
N TRP A 815 36.57 36.62 -5.17
CA TRP A 815 35.55 35.57 -5.16
C TRP A 815 35.28 34.94 -6.54
N TRP A 816 35.91 35.46 -7.58
CA TRP A 816 35.60 35.13 -8.98
C TRP A 816 36.80 34.54 -9.73
N GLY A 817 38.02 34.75 -9.24
CA GLY A 817 39.22 34.23 -9.88
C GLY A 817 39.30 34.67 -11.34
N ASP A 818 39.67 33.76 -12.25
CA ASP A 818 39.87 34.12 -13.67
C ASP A 818 38.55 34.23 -14.47
N GLN A 819 37.39 34.06 -13.83
CA GLN A 819 36.08 34.13 -14.49
C GLN A 819 35.62 35.56 -14.80
N LEU A 820 36.23 36.57 -14.16
CA LEU A 820 35.81 37.96 -14.26
C LEU A 820 37.00 38.88 -14.55
N SER A 821 36.77 39.90 -15.37
CA SER A 821 37.72 41.00 -15.59
C SER A 821 38.07 41.69 -14.28
N PHE A 822 39.28 42.26 -14.21
CA PHE A 822 39.74 42.99 -13.03
C PHE A 822 38.77 44.14 -12.69
N GLN A 823 38.36 44.92 -13.70
CA GLN A 823 37.35 45.97 -13.53
C GLN A 823 36.01 45.40 -13.05
N GLY A 824 35.57 44.26 -13.59
CA GLY A 824 34.36 43.59 -13.15
C GLY A 824 34.41 43.19 -11.67
N LYS A 825 35.57 42.73 -11.18
CA LYS A 825 35.79 42.46 -9.75
C LYS A 825 35.67 43.75 -8.94
N MET A 826 36.37 44.82 -9.35
CA MET A 826 36.37 46.09 -8.62
C MET A 826 34.96 46.67 -8.44
N LEU A 827 34.11 46.60 -9.48
CA LEU A 827 32.72 47.05 -9.41
C LEU A 827 31.91 46.32 -8.31
N ARG A 828 32.19 45.04 -8.08
CA ARG A 828 31.44 44.20 -7.12
C ARG A 828 31.93 44.29 -5.67
N THR A 829 33.13 44.86 -5.44
CA THR A 829 33.74 44.96 -4.11
C THR A 829 33.53 46.31 -3.41
N ASN A 830 32.73 47.20 -4.00
CA ASN A 830 32.34 48.50 -3.42
C ASN A 830 33.51 49.36 -2.87
N ARG A 831 34.71 49.24 -3.45
CA ARG A 831 35.74 50.28 -3.35
C ARG A 831 35.51 51.28 -4.48
N ILE A 832 34.47 52.11 -4.31
CA ILE A 832 34.28 53.35 -5.07
C ILE A 832 35.36 54.34 -4.61
N SER A 833 36.61 54.04 -4.95
CA SER A 833 37.75 54.95 -4.78
C SER A 833 38.66 54.90 -6.00
N TYR A 834 38.56 53.87 -6.86
CA TYR A 834 39.24 53.86 -8.16
C TYR A 834 38.46 54.58 -9.28
N ALA A 835 37.14 54.78 -9.14
CA ALA A 835 36.36 55.52 -10.14
C ALA A 835 36.57 57.05 -10.06
N HIS A 836 36.99 57.60 -8.92
CA HIS A 836 37.22 59.04 -8.78
C HIS A 836 38.54 59.54 -9.36
N HIS A 837 39.48 58.65 -9.72
CA HIS A 837 40.68 59.06 -10.45
C HIS A 837 40.51 59.04 -11.99
N ARG A 838 39.41 58.49 -12.52
CA ARG A 838 39.11 58.48 -13.96
C ARG A 838 38.15 59.58 -14.43
N VAL A 839 37.51 60.31 -13.51
CA VAL A 839 36.57 61.41 -13.85
C VAL A 839 37.11 62.75 -13.34
N LYS A 840 38.22 63.19 -13.92
CA LYS A 840 38.60 64.61 -13.98
C LYS A 840 38.96 64.99 -15.41
N SER A 841 38.01 64.79 -16.32
CA SER A 841 37.99 65.48 -17.61
C SER A 841 36.59 65.39 -18.24
N GLY A 842 35.81 66.45 -18.09
CA GLY A 842 34.78 66.84 -19.06
C GLY A 842 33.38 66.22 -18.93
N ASN A 843 32.44 67.02 -18.44
CA ASN A 843 31.01 67.09 -18.77
C ASN A 843 30.33 65.87 -19.40
N ILE A 844 29.62 65.07 -18.59
CA ILE A 844 28.32 64.46 -18.97
C ILE A 844 27.43 64.43 -17.72
N SER A 845 26.24 65.05 -17.83
CA SER A 845 25.21 65.08 -16.79
C SER A 845 24.64 63.68 -16.48
N PRO A 846 24.25 63.39 -15.24
CA PRO A 846 23.64 62.11 -14.89
C PRO A 846 22.25 62.00 -15.54
N VAL A 847 22.06 60.97 -16.37
CA VAL A 847 20.74 60.57 -16.88
C VAL A 847 20.02 59.80 -15.78
N SER A 848 18.86 60.31 -15.35
CA SER A 848 17.94 59.70 -14.39
C SER A 848 17.48 58.29 -14.83
N PRO A 849 17.22 57.37 -13.89
CA PRO A 849 16.71 56.05 -14.22
C PRO A 849 15.27 56.15 -14.73
N VAL A 850 15.04 55.68 -15.96
CA VAL A 850 13.72 55.59 -16.57
C VAL A 850 12.96 54.40 -15.97
N HIS A 851 11.91 54.68 -15.21
CA HIS A 851 10.82 53.74 -14.96
C HIS A 851 10.12 53.43 -16.30
N SER A 852 10.22 52.20 -16.78
CA SER A 852 9.40 51.71 -17.89
C SER A 852 8.29 50.80 -17.36
N ASN A 853 7.09 51.35 -17.28
CA ASN A 853 5.82 50.62 -17.35
C ASN A 853 5.83 49.69 -18.57
N ILE A 854 5.57 48.40 -18.37
CA ILE A 854 5.20 47.49 -19.46
C ILE A 854 3.79 46.98 -19.15
N SER A 855 2.81 47.73 -19.64
CA SER A 855 1.47 47.24 -19.95
C SER A 855 1.38 47.11 -21.48
N SER A 856 0.67 46.07 -21.94
CA SER A 856 0.24 45.78 -23.32
C SER A 856 1.29 45.26 -24.32
N ALA A 857 1.28 43.94 -24.53
CA ALA A 857 1.10 43.30 -25.85
C ALA A 857 0.64 41.86 -25.65
#